data_AF-A0A1X2GHS4-F1
#
_entry.id   AF-A0A1X2GHS4-F1
#
_cell.length_a   1.000
_cell.length_b   1.000
_cell.length_c   1.000
_cell.angle_alpha   90.00
_cell.angle_beta   90.00
_cell.angle_gamma   90.00
#
_symmetry.space_group_name_H-M   'P 1'
#
loop_
_entity.id
_entity.type
_entity.pdbx_description
1 polymer ?
#
loop_
_entity_poly.entity_id
_entity_poly.type
_entity_poly.pdbx_seq_one_letter_code
_entity_poly.pdbx_strand_id
1 'polypeptide(L)'
;MTTDAHYDEGFASSSSLDDSQTKEVLRRRRRQSSLGTSVTKTSPSDLLASFPVDTLIAAEPSERLIWISSYFWATYQYISLPDNTLPINTILVWTGLILCGLMVCHVSSRSNQNSKTRSFEKSTTDSSSDDLLLSPTLKSPLHRQTFDAPDPSLPAPTNRIFGASRAAFRMDADDGLLCGALLLIMVAYAQMIHVMDTYENLLLVTWMQAKLELILLMSLIFLILVSASGVLHPVKRIIRKRGLFVSSILVSGIVTFIITRLTSLTPILGSTPIWLTVFSIVAYQWSMYLCVVALKRCFTLGEMSVISQGAAVMVNMATETLWATYSEAVPTYIKTNRMGQETVMIHAVILGMVIVGVALYPLLRYCRKLAQRPYWRSQSSSDTLQSIQRRKIICAVSVYALTALVVTLIVTPVCTTLLHQNPFLWTLDFVFSSPPRLFLCMYWATTIGITVVAWVLLLDLPSNAYQNGVPENQSRAKKLTSALNKKRKLFHGLAVLMFDSFLRLAFGVALATFIYLEYLRYFAVWPYGKNIHMFLTEFIDNRDLGPVILSHMYLLIGCASPVWLGSSNLFASLSGILSLGFGDAAASLVGKRFGRWHWPGSKKTVEGTMSFIITVFLSMLVILYTSALIRVDSAMTTLANMDVGDWTRYLLVVIAAALLEAFSLQNDNIIIPLFLYALVIFSQDHSQLSLSYQ
;
A
#
# COMPACT_ATOMS: atom_id res chain seq x y z
N MET A 1 2.69 -8.27 53.61
CA MET A 1 3.08 -7.53 52.38
C MET A 1 2.54 -8.30 51.19
N THR A 2 1.34 -7.92 50.77
CA THR A 2 0.55 -8.52 49.69
C THR A 2 0.88 -7.79 48.39
N THR A 3 1.54 -8.46 47.45
CA THR A 3 1.75 -7.95 46.09
C THR A 3 0.72 -8.57 45.16
N ASP A 4 -0.15 -7.71 44.62
CA ASP A 4 -1.21 -8.03 43.68
C ASP A 4 -0.68 -8.73 42.42
N ALA A 5 -1.04 -9.99 42.27
CA ALA A 5 -0.86 -10.75 41.03
C ALA A 5 -2.03 -10.41 40.09
N HIS A 6 -1.80 -9.46 39.17
CA HIS A 6 -2.73 -9.15 38.10
C HIS A 6 -2.83 -10.38 37.17
N TYR A 7 -3.97 -11.08 37.22
CA TYR A 7 -4.27 -12.20 36.33
C TYR A 7 -4.34 -11.73 34.88
N ASP A 8 -3.42 -12.21 34.07
CA ASP A 8 -3.30 -11.91 32.66
C ASP A 8 -4.27 -12.80 31.88
N GLU A 9 -5.42 -12.27 31.46
CA GLU A 9 -6.43 -13.00 30.68
C GLU A 9 -6.07 -13.05 29.17
N GLY A 10 -5.99 -14.27 28.63
CA GLY A 10 -6.50 -14.66 27.32
C GLY A 10 -5.70 -14.28 26.07
N PHE A 11 -4.86 -15.19 25.58
CA PHE A 11 -4.48 -15.24 24.16
C PHE A 11 -4.80 -16.63 23.59
N ALA A 12 -5.82 -16.67 22.71
CA ALA A 12 -6.37 -17.87 22.12
C ALA A 12 -5.51 -18.38 20.94
N SER A 13 -5.65 -19.66 20.58
CA SER A 13 -4.85 -20.36 19.56
C SER A 13 -4.93 -19.75 18.16
N SER A 14 -4.01 -20.14 17.27
CA SER A 14 -3.84 -19.59 15.91
C SER A 14 -5.06 -19.66 14.98
N SER A 15 -6.04 -20.55 15.23
CA SER A 15 -7.31 -20.51 14.48
C SER A 15 -8.27 -19.48 15.08
N SER A 16 -8.23 -19.29 16.40
CA SER A 16 -9.13 -18.43 17.15
C SER A 16 -8.73 -16.95 17.16
N LEU A 17 -7.48 -16.56 16.88
CA LEU A 17 -7.09 -15.14 16.75
C LEU A 17 -7.45 -14.57 15.37
N ASP A 18 -7.16 -15.32 14.31
CA ASP A 18 -7.62 -14.98 12.96
C ASP A 18 -9.17 -15.01 12.94
N ASP A 19 -9.81 -16.00 13.60
CA ASP A 19 -11.26 -16.01 13.82
C ASP A 19 -11.73 -14.91 14.78
N SER A 20 -10.99 -14.49 15.80
CA SER A 20 -11.47 -13.48 16.78
C SER A 20 -11.38 -12.10 16.21
N GLN A 21 -10.31 -11.77 15.47
CA GLN A 21 -10.24 -10.53 14.70
C GLN A 21 -11.37 -10.51 13.65
N THR A 22 -11.56 -11.60 12.91
CA THR A 22 -12.68 -11.73 11.96
C THR A 22 -14.04 -11.63 12.67
N LYS A 23 -14.24 -12.29 13.81
CA LYS A 23 -15.50 -12.28 14.59
C LYS A 23 -15.77 -10.92 15.22
N GLU A 24 -14.75 -10.21 15.68
CA GLU A 24 -14.90 -8.87 16.25
C GLU A 24 -15.24 -7.85 15.14
N VAL A 25 -14.61 -7.94 13.97
CA VAL A 25 -14.99 -7.15 12.78
C VAL A 25 -16.44 -7.48 12.36
N LEU A 26 -16.82 -8.76 12.30
CA LEU A 26 -18.19 -9.18 12.00
C LEU A 26 -19.20 -8.71 13.08
N ARG A 27 -18.80 -8.70 14.36
CA ARG A 27 -19.63 -8.20 15.47
C ARG A 27 -19.83 -6.69 15.38
N ARG A 28 -18.80 -5.93 14.98
CA ARG A 28 -18.91 -4.49 14.67
C ARG A 28 -19.81 -4.25 13.46
N ARG A 29 -19.71 -5.07 12.40
CA ARG A 29 -20.60 -5.01 11.23
C ARG A 29 -22.06 -5.22 11.61
N ARG A 30 -22.37 -6.18 12.49
CA ARG A 30 -23.73 -6.40 13.02
C ARG A 30 -24.28 -5.22 13.83
N ARG A 31 -23.42 -4.51 14.58
CA ARG A 31 -23.79 -3.30 15.34
C ARG A 31 -24.02 -2.09 14.43
N GLN A 32 -23.34 -2.00 13.30
CA GLN A 32 -23.55 -0.93 12.31
C GLN A 32 -24.78 -1.20 11.42
N SER A 33 -25.03 -2.45 11.03
CA SER A 33 -26.23 -2.80 10.25
C SER A 33 -27.53 -2.75 11.05
N SER A 34 -27.48 -2.90 12.39
CA SER A 34 -28.66 -2.76 13.25
C SER A 34 -29.18 -1.32 13.38
N LEU A 35 -28.51 -0.33 12.78
CA LEU A 35 -28.91 1.07 12.84
C LEU A 35 -29.51 1.62 11.53
N GLY A 36 -29.69 0.79 10.50
CA GLY A 36 -30.31 1.27 9.27
C GLY A 36 -30.53 0.18 8.24
N THR A 37 -31.72 -0.41 8.22
CA THR A 37 -32.29 -1.03 7.03
C THR A 37 -33.81 -1.08 7.14
N SER A 38 -34.49 -0.12 6.51
CA SER A 38 -35.82 -0.34 5.94
C SER A 38 -35.62 -0.99 4.57
N VAL A 39 -36.02 -2.25 4.42
CA VAL A 39 -35.91 -3.00 3.17
C VAL A 39 -37.07 -2.61 2.26
N THR A 40 -36.78 -1.91 1.15
CA THR A 40 -37.71 -1.73 0.03
C THR A 40 -37.47 -2.82 -1.01
N LYS A 41 -38.56 -3.48 -1.44
CA LYS A 41 -38.58 -4.56 -2.44
C LYS A 41 -38.29 -3.99 -3.83
N THR A 42 -37.34 -4.57 -4.55
CA THR A 42 -37.09 -4.31 -5.98
C THR A 42 -38.04 -5.13 -6.85
N SER A 43 -38.65 -4.47 -7.84
CA SER A 43 -39.58 -5.04 -8.82
C SER A 43 -38.85 -5.65 -10.03
N PRO A 44 -39.47 -6.63 -10.75
CA PRO A 44 -38.87 -7.31 -11.88
C PRO A 44 -39.09 -6.52 -13.19
N SER A 45 -38.19 -5.59 -13.53
CA SER A 45 -38.24 -4.91 -14.84
C SER A 45 -36.88 -4.63 -15.50
N ASP A 46 -35.76 -5.04 -14.91
CA ASP A 46 -34.42 -4.72 -15.46
C ASP A 46 -33.86 -5.78 -16.44
N LEU A 47 -34.73 -6.56 -17.08
CA LEU A 47 -34.35 -7.66 -17.97
C LEU A 47 -34.15 -7.28 -19.45
N LEU A 48 -34.16 -5.99 -19.80
CA LEU A 48 -34.15 -5.52 -21.19
C LEU A 48 -33.23 -4.32 -21.42
N ALA A 49 -31.92 -4.53 -21.29
CA ALA A 49 -30.91 -3.69 -21.94
C ALA A 49 -29.66 -4.52 -22.23
N SER A 50 -29.66 -5.22 -23.36
CA SER A 50 -28.46 -5.90 -23.88
C SER A 50 -28.19 -5.41 -25.31
N PHE A 51 -27.20 -4.53 -25.45
CA PHE A 51 -26.46 -4.31 -26.69
C PHE A 51 -24.98 -4.02 -26.36
N PRO A 52 -24.01 -4.44 -27.19
CA PRO A 52 -22.67 -4.77 -26.74
C PRO A 52 -21.69 -3.61 -26.95
N VAL A 53 -21.38 -2.88 -25.88
CA VAL A 53 -20.20 -1.98 -25.81
C VAL A 53 -19.33 -2.29 -24.59
N ASP A 54 -19.73 -3.24 -23.74
CA ASP A 54 -18.98 -3.64 -22.55
C ASP A 54 -17.86 -4.63 -22.88
N THR A 55 -16.67 -4.11 -23.16
CA THR A 55 -15.49 -4.95 -23.31
C THR A 55 -14.28 -4.37 -22.58
N LEU A 56 -13.56 -5.29 -21.92
CA LEU A 56 -12.34 -5.18 -21.10
C LEU A 56 -12.53 -5.03 -19.58
N ILE A 57 -12.22 -6.08 -18.82
CA ILE A 57 -11.78 -6.04 -17.40
C ILE A 57 -12.88 -5.81 -16.34
N ALA A 58 -12.73 -6.50 -15.21
CA ALA A 58 -13.69 -6.67 -14.12
C ALA A 58 -13.89 -5.45 -13.19
N ALA A 59 -13.46 -4.26 -13.62
CA ALA A 59 -13.76 -3.01 -12.93
C ALA A 59 -15.13 -2.49 -13.38
N GLU A 60 -15.77 -1.65 -12.56
CA GLU A 60 -16.97 -0.93 -13.00
C GLU A 60 -16.63 -0.12 -14.28
N PRO A 61 -17.57 0.00 -15.23
CA PRO A 61 -17.30 0.62 -16.54
C PRO A 61 -16.74 2.05 -16.41
N SER A 62 -17.08 2.77 -15.34
CA SER A 62 -16.56 4.10 -14.99
C SER A 62 -15.09 4.07 -14.54
N GLU A 63 -14.71 3.23 -13.57
CA GLU A 63 -13.32 3.08 -13.11
C GLU A 63 -12.40 2.68 -14.27
N ARG A 64 -12.86 1.75 -15.11
CA ARG A 64 -12.13 1.32 -16.29
C ARG A 64 -11.83 2.47 -17.25
N LEU A 65 -12.85 3.29 -17.55
CA LEU A 65 -12.71 4.40 -18.47
C LEU A 65 -11.65 5.38 -17.97
N ILE A 66 -11.63 5.65 -16.67
CA ILE A 66 -10.64 6.53 -16.03
C ILE A 66 -9.23 5.97 -16.19
N TRP A 67 -9.00 4.68 -15.90
CA TRP A 67 -7.68 4.07 -16.05
C TRP A 67 -7.19 4.07 -17.50
N ILE A 68 -8.03 3.68 -18.44
CA ILE A 68 -7.65 3.57 -19.85
C ILE A 68 -7.40 4.96 -20.45
N SER A 69 -8.30 5.92 -20.21
CA SER A 69 -8.14 7.28 -20.72
C SER A 69 -6.89 7.94 -20.14
N SER A 70 -6.63 7.78 -18.84
CA SER A 70 -5.45 8.33 -18.18
C SER A 70 -4.16 7.67 -18.67
N TYR A 71 -4.17 6.37 -18.95
CA TYR A 71 -3.00 5.67 -19.51
C TYR A 71 -2.69 6.11 -20.95
N PHE A 72 -3.71 6.28 -21.79
CA PHE A 72 -3.51 6.83 -23.14
C PHE A 72 -3.03 8.28 -23.09
N TRP A 73 -3.58 9.10 -22.18
CA TRP A 73 -3.10 10.46 -21.99
C TRP A 73 -1.63 10.49 -21.53
N ALA A 74 -1.25 9.65 -20.56
CA ALA A 74 0.14 9.51 -20.11
C ALA A 74 1.08 9.11 -21.26
N THR A 75 0.65 8.14 -22.07
CA THR A 75 1.43 7.66 -23.23
C THR A 75 1.56 8.76 -24.29
N TYR A 76 0.50 9.52 -24.54
CA TYR A 76 0.50 10.66 -25.46
C TYR A 76 1.45 11.76 -25.00
N GLN A 77 1.40 12.15 -23.72
CA GLN A 77 2.30 13.17 -23.18
C GLN A 77 3.75 12.74 -23.28
N TYR A 78 4.04 11.47 -22.97
CA TYR A 78 5.38 10.94 -23.14
C TYR A 78 5.81 10.98 -24.61
N ILE A 79 5.01 10.47 -25.56
CA ILE A 79 5.34 10.48 -27.00
C ILE A 79 5.50 11.89 -27.59
N SER A 80 4.81 12.89 -27.02
CA SER A 80 4.84 14.26 -27.53
C SER A 80 6.08 15.06 -27.10
N LEU A 81 6.94 14.50 -26.24
CA LEU A 81 8.20 15.13 -25.86
C LEU A 81 9.16 15.23 -27.07
N PRO A 82 9.79 16.40 -27.29
CA PRO A 82 10.63 16.65 -28.47
C PRO A 82 11.88 15.76 -28.52
N ASP A 83 12.45 15.38 -27.38
CA ASP A 83 13.67 14.57 -27.27
C ASP A 83 13.41 13.22 -26.58
N ASN A 84 12.43 12.47 -27.08
CA ASN A 84 12.09 11.18 -26.52
C ASN A 84 13.25 10.17 -26.56
N THR A 85 13.67 9.73 -25.38
CA THR A 85 14.78 8.78 -25.24
C THR A 85 14.44 7.36 -25.69
N LEU A 86 13.17 6.97 -25.61
CA LEU A 86 12.65 5.74 -26.21
C LEU A 86 12.03 6.07 -27.56
N PRO A 87 12.38 5.35 -28.64
CA PRO A 87 11.77 5.59 -29.93
C PRO A 87 10.27 5.29 -29.86
N ILE A 88 9.47 6.11 -30.55
CA ILE A 88 8.00 6.04 -30.54
C ILE A 88 7.50 4.62 -30.83
N ASN A 89 8.12 3.94 -31.79
CA ASN A 89 7.80 2.55 -32.15
C ASN A 89 7.93 1.60 -30.94
N THR A 90 8.96 1.76 -30.11
CA THR A 90 9.15 0.94 -28.90
C THR A 90 8.05 1.21 -27.87
N ILE A 91 7.65 2.47 -27.68
CA ILE A 91 6.57 2.84 -26.75
C ILE A 91 5.22 2.26 -27.22
N LEU A 92 4.96 2.31 -28.53
CA LEU A 92 3.76 1.71 -29.13
C LEU A 92 3.74 0.19 -28.98
N VAL A 93 4.89 -0.49 -29.15
CA VAL A 93 5.00 -1.93 -28.91
C VAL A 93 4.76 -2.26 -27.44
N TRP A 94 5.34 -1.51 -26.49
CA TRP A 94 5.07 -1.69 -25.06
C TRP A 94 3.60 -1.52 -24.71
N THR A 95 2.98 -0.46 -25.22
CA THR A 95 1.54 -0.21 -25.06
C THR A 95 0.71 -1.36 -25.62
N GLY A 96 1.06 -1.85 -26.81
CA GLY A 96 0.42 -3.02 -27.43
C GLY A 96 0.57 -4.29 -26.58
N LEU A 97 1.75 -4.57 -26.04
CA LEU A 97 2.02 -5.74 -25.19
C LEU A 97 1.21 -5.69 -23.89
N ILE A 98 1.15 -4.52 -23.23
CA ILE A 98 0.40 -4.34 -21.99
C ILE A 98 -1.11 -4.51 -22.23
N LEU A 99 -1.65 -3.84 -23.26
CA LEU A 99 -3.07 -3.96 -23.61
C LEU A 99 -3.43 -5.39 -24.04
N CYS A 100 -2.55 -6.05 -24.81
CA CYS A 100 -2.72 -7.46 -25.15
C CYS A 100 -2.71 -8.37 -23.91
N GLY A 101 -1.77 -8.15 -22.99
CA GLY A 101 -1.71 -8.89 -21.72
C GLY A 101 -2.98 -8.74 -20.88
N LEU A 102 -3.53 -7.51 -20.79
CA LEU A 102 -4.79 -7.24 -20.12
C LEU A 102 -5.97 -7.96 -20.80
N MET A 103 -6.03 -7.94 -22.13
CA MET A 103 -7.04 -8.66 -22.93
C MET A 103 -7.00 -10.17 -22.68
N VAL A 104 -5.80 -10.78 -22.70
CA VAL A 104 -5.61 -12.21 -22.45
C VAL A 104 -6.07 -12.60 -21.04
N CYS A 105 -5.73 -11.80 -20.02
CA CYS A 105 -6.19 -12.02 -18.66
C CYS A 105 -7.72 -12.00 -18.58
N HIS A 106 -8.37 -11.08 -19.29
CA HIS A 106 -9.82 -10.99 -19.33
C HIS A 106 -10.48 -12.21 -20.01
N VAL A 107 -10.00 -12.62 -21.18
CA VAL A 107 -10.51 -13.82 -21.89
C VAL A 107 -10.36 -15.07 -21.02
N SER A 108 -9.22 -15.21 -20.34
CA SER A 108 -8.95 -16.33 -19.44
C SER A 108 -9.88 -16.35 -18.23
N SER A 109 -10.21 -15.17 -17.69
CA SER A 109 -11.16 -15.03 -16.58
C SER A 109 -12.59 -15.41 -17.00
N ARG A 110 -13.06 -14.93 -18.15
CA ARG A 110 -14.41 -15.20 -18.67
C ARG A 110 -14.63 -16.67 -19.03
N SER A 111 -13.64 -17.30 -19.65
CA SER A 111 -13.67 -18.75 -19.96
C SER A 111 -13.82 -19.60 -18.70
N ASN A 112 -13.09 -19.23 -17.63
CA ASN A 112 -13.19 -19.90 -16.33
C ASN A 112 -14.56 -19.70 -15.66
N GLN A 113 -15.19 -18.53 -15.79
CA GLN A 113 -16.56 -18.30 -15.29
C GLN A 113 -17.58 -19.16 -16.03
N ASN A 114 -17.61 -19.11 -17.37
CA ASN A 114 -18.55 -19.86 -18.20
C ASN A 114 -18.47 -21.39 -17.99
N SER A 115 -17.25 -21.92 -17.76
CA SER A 115 -17.07 -23.35 -17.44
C SER A 115 -17.72 -23.74 -16.11
N LYS A 116 -17.72 -22.84 -15.12
CA LYS A 116 -18.33 -23.08 -13.80
C LYS A 116 -19.84 -23.01 -13.86
N THR A 117 -20.40 -22.02 -14.58
CA THR A 117 -21.85 -21.91 -14.77
C THR A 117 -22.41 -23.16 -15.44
N ARG A 118 -21.75 -23.66 -16.50
CA ARG A 118 -22.12 -24.93 -17.15
C ARG A 118 -21.99 -26.16 -16.25
N SER A 119 -20.98 -26.19 -15.36
CA SER A 119 -20.84 -27.30 -14.40
C SER A 119 -21.88 -27.26 -13.29
N PHE A 120 -22.32 -26.07 -12.89
CA PHE A 120 -23.34 -25.87 -11.87
C PHE A 120 -24.73 -26.21 -12.44
N GLU A 121 -25.02 -25.77 -13.67
CA GLU A 121 -26.24 -26.14 -14.41
C GLU A 121 -26.34 -27.66 -14.61
N LYS A 122 -25.25 -28.35 -15.00
CA LYS A 122 -25.24 -29.81 -15.09
C LYS A 122 -25.51 -30.51 -13.75
N SER A 123 -24.93 -30.00 -12.65
CA SER A 123 -25.19 -30.58 -11.32
C SER A 123 -26.60 -30.33 -10.80
N THR A 124 -27.30 -29.31 -11.30
CA THR A 124 -28.71 -29.04 -10.95
C THR A 124 -29.70 -29.74 -11.87
N THR A 125 -29.33 -30.06 -13.12
CA THR A 125 -30.17 -30.84 -14.03
C THR A 125 -30.07 -32.35 -13.80
N ASP A 126 -28.96 -32.85 -13.24
CA ASP A 126 -28.81 -34.27 -12.87
C ASP A 126 -29.47 -34.61 -11.51
N SER A 127 -30.08 -33.63 -10.82
CA SER A 127 -30.81 -33.85 -9.56
C SER A 127 -32.34 -33.75 -9.67
N SER A 128 -32.90 -33.72 -10.89
CA SER A 128 -34.36 -33.58 -11.11
C SER A 128 -35.03 -34.79 -11.78
N SER A 129 -34.38 -35.95 -11.79
CA SER A 129 -34.98 -37.18 -12.31
C SER A 129 -34.33 -38.37 -11.64
N ASP A 130 -34.86 -38.74 -10.48
CA ASP A 130 -35.08 -40.11 -9.97
C ASP A 130 -35.34 -40.07 -8.45
N ASP A 131 -36.14 -41.04 -7.97
CA ASP A 131 -36.55 -41.31 -6.58
C ASP A 131 -37.85 -40.67 -6.06
N LEU A 132 -38.97 -41.13 -6.64
CA LEU A 132 -40.16 -41.50 -5.87
C LEU A 132 -39.92 -42.90 -5.26
N LEU A 133 -39.85 -43.03 -3.92
CA LEU A 133 -40.37 -44.16 -3.11
C LEU A 133 -39.90 -44.10 -1.62
N LEU A 134 -40.88 -43.99 -0.71
CA LEU A 134 -41.01 -44.57 0.64
C LEU A 134 -39.92 -44.42 1.76
N SER A 135 -40.35 -43.70 2.80
CA SER A 135 -40.29 -44.00 4.26
C SER A 135 -39.19 -43.39 5.16
N PRO A 136 -39.48 -43.14 6.47
CA PRO A 136 -38.84 -42.10 7.26
C PRO A 136 -37.85 -42.66 8.29
N THR A 137 -36.66 -42.06 8.41
CA THR A 137 -35.87 -42.20 9.65
C THR A 137 -35.21 -40.89 10.07
N LEU A 138 -35.54 -40.54 11.30
CA LEU A 138 -35.08 -39.40 12.08
C LEU A 138 -33.56 -39.50 12.33
N LYS A 139 -32.75 -38.64 11.71
CA LYS A 139 -31.42 -38.27 12.22
C LYS A 139 -31.15 -36.79 11.98
N SER A 140 -31.07 -36.06 13.09
CA SER A 140 -30.71 -34.64 13.19
C SER A 140 -29.40 -34.31 12.44
N PRO A 141 -29.35 -33.25 11.61
CA PRO A 141 -28.08 -32.78 11.08
C PRO A 141 -27.38 -31.89 12.10
N LEU A 142 -26.15 -32.28 12.48
CA LEU A 142 -25.17 -31.38 13.08
C LEU A 142 -25.09 -30.10 12.24
N HIS A 143 -25.21 -28.95 12.90
CA HIS A 143 -24.97 -27.63 12.31
C HIS A 143 -23.58 -27.57 11.65
N ARG A 144 -23.52 -27.82 10.34
CA ARG A 144 -22.46 -27.30 9.48
C ARG A 144 -22.71 -25.79 9.40
N GLN A 145 -21.88 -25.00 10.09
CA GLN A 145 -21.84 -23.55 9.90
C GLN A 145 -21.60 -23.28 8.41
N THR A 146 -22.67 -22.93 7.71
CA THR A 146 -22.63 -22.32 6.40
C THR A 146 -21.88 -21.00 6.58
N PHE A 147 -20.69 -20.90 6.00
CA PHE A 147 -20.06 -19.62 5.76
C PHE A 147 -21.07 -18.75 5.02
N ASP A 148 -21.35 -17.56 5.56
CA ASP A 148 -22.24 -16.58 4.96
C ASP A 148 -21.96 -16.49 3.45
N ALA A 149 -23.00 -16.66 2.63
CA ALA A 149 -22.90 -16.47 1.20
C ALA A 149 -22.35 -15.04 0.94
N PRO A 150 -21.37 -14.86 0.05
CA PRO A 150 -20.88 -13.54 -0.28
C PRO A 150 -22.04 -12.70 -0.81
N ASP A 151 -22.10 -11.44 -0.37
CA ASP A 151 -23.05 -10.43 -0.80
C ASP A 151 -23.08 -10.42 -2.35
N PRO A 152 -24.20 -10.76 -3.01
CA PRO A 152 -24.27 -10.91 -4.47
C PRO A 152 -24.00 -9.59 -5.22
N SER A 153 -23.88 -8.47 -4.50
CA SER A 153 -23.56 -7.14 -5.01
C SER A 153 -22.06 -6.88 -5.24
N LEU A 154 -21.14 -7.72 -4.74
CA LEU A 154 -19.69 -7.50 -4.86
C LEU A 154 -19.04 -8.45 -5.90
N PRO A 155 -18.25 -7.92 -6.86
CA PRO A 155 -17.58 -8.77 -7.85
C PRO A 155 -16.52 -9.64 -7.18
N ALA A 156 -16.70 -10.96 -7.19
CA ALA A 156 -15.72 -11.88 -6.62
C ALA A 156 -14.39 -11.81 -7.41
N PRO A 157 -13.22 -11.74 -6.74
CA PRO A 157 -11.93 -11.65 -7.43
C PRO A 157 -11.74 -12.85 -8.37
N THR A 158 -11.59 -12.55 -9.66
CA THR A 158 -11.55 -13.56 -10.72
C THR A 158 -10.13 -13.98 -11.06
N ASN A 159 -9.23 -12.99 -11.15
CA ASN A 159 -7.82 -13.18 -11.48
C ASN A 159 -6.98 -13.52 -10.24
N ARG A 160 -5.90 -14.26 -10.47
CA ARG A 160 -4.95 -14.66 -9.42
C ARG A 160 -3.60 -14.96 -10.04
N ILE A 161 -2.54 -14.77 -9.27
CA ILE A 161 -1.19 -15.12 -9.70
C ILE A 161 -1.00 -16.64 -9.68
N PHE A 162 -0.10 -17.12 -10.53
CA PHE A 162 0.33 -18.52 -10.55
C PHE A 162 0.79 -18.98 -9.15
N GLY A 163 0.26 -20.13 -8.68
CA GLY A 163 0.57 -20.67 -7.35
C GLY A 163 -0.23 -20.11 -6.16
N ALA A 164 -0.97 -19.00 -6.34
CA ALA A 164 -1.77 -18.38 -5.27
C ALA A 164 -3.17 -19.01 -5.14
N SER A 165 -3.63 -19.17 -3.89
CA SER A 165 -5.02 -19.55 -3.59
C SER A 165 -5.93 -18.32 -3.60
N ARG A 166 -7.21 -18.47 -3.98
CA ARG A 166 -8.19 -17.37 -3.88
C ARG A 166 -8.32 -16.83 -2.46
N ALA A 167 -8.20 -17.70 -1.45
CA ALA A 167 -8.25 -17.32 -0.05
C ALA A 167 -7.07 -16.45 0.42
N ALA A 168 -6.06 -16.21 -0.44
CA ALA A 168 -4.94 -15.34 -0.13
C ALA A 168 -5.25 -13.84 -0.36
N PHE A 169 -6.28 -13.52 -1.15
CA PHE A 169 -6.61 -12.14 -1.49
C PHE A 169 -7.79 -11.61 -0.68
N ARG A 170 -7.92 -10.28 -0.62
CA ARG A 170 -9.11 -9.59 -0.10
C ARG A 170 -10.33 -9.99 -0.94
N MET A 171 -11.48 -10.16 -0.30
CA MET A 171 -12.72 -10.66 -0.92
C MET A 171 -13.81 -9.59 -1.04
N ASP A 172 -13.56 -8.40 -0.48
CA ASP A 172 -14.44 -7.24 -0.38
C ASP A 172 -14.21 -6.20 -1.51
N ALA A 173 -13.27 -6.47 -2.40
CA ALA A 173 -12.89 -5.61 -3.52
C ALA A 173 -12.68 -6.44 -4.79
N ASP A 174 -12.70 -5.76 -5.93
CA ASP A 174 -12.31 -6.34 -7.22
C ASP A 174 -10.80 -6.69 -7.24
N ASP A 175 -10.37 -7.42 -8.27
CA ASP A 175 -8.99 -7.90 -8.31
C ASP A 175 -7.95 -6.78 -8.54
N GLY A 176 -8.36 -5.59 -8.99
CA GLY A 176 -7.47 -4.44 -9.16
C GLY A 176 -6.46 -4.61 -10.29
N LEU A 177 -6.74 -5.48 -11.27
CA LEU A 177 -5.79 -5.80 -12.35
C LEU A 177 -5.29 -4.56 -13.12
N LEU A 178 -6.19 -3.62 -13.43
CA LEU A 178 -5.88 -2.37 -14.13
C LEU A 178 -4.88 -1.53 -13.34
N CYS A 179 -5.21 -1.25 -12.08
CA CYS A 179 -4.37 -0.47 -11.20
C CYS A 179 -2.98 -1.11 -11.02
N GLY A 180 -2.93 -2.43 -10.79
CA GLY A 180 -1.68 -3.17 -10.61
C GLY A 180 -0.78 -3.27 -11.84
N ALA A 181 -1.33 -3.05 -13.05
CA ALA A 181 -0.58 -3.08 -14.29
C ALA A 181 -0.18 -1.68 -14.77
N LEU A 182 -1.04 -0.67 -14.57
CA LEU A 182 -0.91 0.65 -15.23
C LEU A 182 -0.37 1.75 -14.32
N LEU A 183 -0.68 1.73 -13.00
CA LEU A 183 -0.41 2.87 -12.11
C LEU A 183 1.08 3.27 -12.11
N LEU A 184 1.98 2.32 -11.87
CA LEU A 184 3.41 2.63 -11.79
C LEU A 184 4.04 2.94 -13.14
N ILE A 185 3.46 2.48 -14.25
CA ILE A 185 3.89 2.92 -15.59
C ILE A 185 3.56 4.39 -15.77
N MET A 186 2.35 4.83 -15.39
CA MET A 186 1.98 6.24 -15.44
C MET A 186 2.88 7.08 -14.53
N VAL A 187 3.16 6.62 -13.31
CA VAL A 187 4.08 7.32 -12.40
C VAL A 187 5.50 7.40 -12.99
N ALA A 188 5.98 6.35 -13.65
CA ALA A 188 7.27 6.34 -14.31
C ALA A 188 7.33 7.29 -15.52
N TYR A 189 6.27 7.36 -16.34
CA TYR A 189 6.16 8.37 -17.39
C TYR A 189 6.16 9.79 -16.83
N ALA A 190 5.39 10.04 -15.77
CA ALA A 190 5.34 11.34 -15.12
C ALA A 190 6.71 11.77 -14.58
N GLN A 191 7.43 10.86 -13.94
CA GLN A 191 8.80 11.10 -13.49
C GLN A 191 9.78 11.33 -14.65
N MET A 192 9.64 10.60 -15.75
CA MET A 192 10.48 10.80 -16.93
C MET A 192 10.27 12.19 -17.55
N ILE A 193 9.01 12.60 -17.72
CA ILE A 193 8.64 13.95 -18.19
C ILE A 193 9.24 15.01 -17.25
N HIS A 194 9.02 14.85 -15.94
CA HIS A 194 9.55 15.77 -14.94
C HIS A 194 11.08 15.91 -15.01
N VAL A 195 11.80 14.80 -15.14
CA VAL A 195 13.27 14.81 -15.21
C VAL A 195 13.75 15.48 -16.49
N MET A 196 13.11 15.20 -17.63
CA MET A 196 13.48 15.79 -18.93
C MET A 196 13.21 17.30 -18.99
N ASP A 197 12.14 17.77 -18.37
CA ASP A 197 11.82 19.21 -18.33
C ASP A 197 12.69 19.99 -17.33
N THR A 198 13.08 19.35 -16.22
CA THR A 198 13.75 20.03 -15.10
C THR A 198 15.27 19.98 -15.22
N TYR A 199 15.83 18.91 -15.80
CA TYR A 199 17.26 18.66 -15.78
C TYR A 199 17.82 18.37 -17.18
N GLU A 200 18.84 19.14 -17.57
CA GLU A 200 19.61 18.90 -18.81
C GLU A 200 20.60 17.72 -18.70
N ASN A 201 20.68 17.07 -17.54
CA ASN A 201 21.65 16.01 -17.30
C ASN A 201 21.22 14.69 -17.97
N LEU A 202 21.80 14.40 -19.13
CA LEU A 202 21.58 13.16 -19.88
C LEU A 202 21.81 11.88 -19.05
N LEU A 203 22.73 11.91 -18.07
CA LEU A 203 22.99 10.77 -17.20
C LEU A 203 21.82 10.54 -16.22
N LEU A 204 21.15 11.60 -15.77
CA LEU A 204 19.94 11.48 -14.94
C LEU A 204 18.76 10.96 -15.76
N VAL A 205 18.60 11.46 -16.99
CA VAL A 205 17.56 11.00 -17.92
C VAL A 205 17.72 9.51 -18.22
N THR A 206 18.93 9.05 -18.55
CA THR A 206 19.21 7.62 -18.82
C THR A 206 19.01 6.74 -17.58
N TRP A 207 19.35 7.23 -16.39
CA TRP A 207 19.07 6.53 -15.14
C TRP A 207 17.57 6.37 -14.90
N MET A 208 16.78 7.42 -15.15
CA MET A 208 15.32 7.39 -15.03
C MET A 208 14.68 6.47 -16.07
N GLN A 209 15.19 6.49 -17.31
CA GLN A 209 14.76 5.59 -18.38
C GLN A 209 14.97 4.11 -18.00
N ALA A 210 16.07 3.76 -17.34
CA ALA A 210 16.29 2.40 -16.84
C ALA A 210 15.21 1.96 -15.85
N LYS A 211 14.69 2.87 -15.00
CA LYS A 211 13.59 2.57 -14.07
C LYS A 211 12.27 2.39 -14.79
N LEU A 212 11.98 3.23 -15.80
CA LEU A 212 10.81 3.08 -16.65
C LEU A 212 10.80 1.71 -17.36
N GLU A 213 11.92 1.33 -17.98
CA GLU A 213 12.07 0.02 -18.66
C GLU A 213 11.90 -1.16 -17.67
N LEU A 214 12.42 -1.04 -16.45
CA LEU A 214 12.25 -2.05 -15.40
C LEU A 214 10.78 -2.20 -14.99
N ILE A 215 10.05 -1.09 -14.82
CA ILE A 215 8.63 -1.07 -14.46
C ILE A 215 7.77 -1.68 -15.58
N LEU A 216 8.03 -1.30 -16.84
CA LEU A 216 7.37 -1.90 -18.01
C LEU A 216 7.56 -3.42 -18.06
N LEU A 217 8.79 -3.89 -17.82
CA LEU A 217 9.09 -5.32 -17.74
C LEU A 217 8.36 -6.02 -16.58
N MET A 218 8.33 -5.42 -15.38
CA MET A 218 7.60 -5.97 -14.23
C MET A 218 6.09 -6.05 -14.48
N SER A 219 5.49 -5.03 -15.08
CA SER A 219 4.07 -5.04 -15.45
C SER A 219 3.75 -6.08 -16.52
N LEU A 220 4.63 -6.28 -17.51
CA LEU A 220 4.47 -7.36 -18.49
C LEU A 220 4.55 -8.74 -17.81
N ILE A 221 5.55 -8.95 -16.95
CA ILE A 221 5.70 -10.19 -16.18
C ILE A 221 4.47 -10.45 -15.30
N PHE A 222 3.93 -9.41 -14.65
CA PHE A 222 2.71 -9.51 -13.87
C PHE A 222 1.54 -10.06 -14.70
N LEU A 223 1.29 -9.48 -15.89
CA LEU A 223 0.24 -9.92 -16.80
C LEU A 223 0.47 -11.36 -17.31
N ILE A 224 1.72 -11.73 -17.59
CA ILE A 224 2.09 -13.11 -17.95
C ILE A 224 1.79 -14.07 -16.80
N LEU A 225 2.13 -13.73 -15.56
CA LEU A 225 1.90 -14.59 -14.39
C LEU A 225 0.41 -14.74 -14.06
N VAL A 226 -0.39 -13.69 -14.28
CA VAL A 226 -1.85 -13.73 -14.10
C VAL A 226 -2.50 -14.59 -15.19
N SER A 227 -2.18 -14.34 -16.46
CA SER A 227 -2.70 -15.12 -17.59
C SER A 227 -2.31 -16.60 -17.53
N ALA A 228 -1.05 -16.89 -17.18
CA ALA A 228 -0.56 -18.25 -16.95
C ALA A 228 -1.39 -18.99 -15.89
N SER A 229 -1.84 -18.30 -14.84
CA SER A 229 -2.67 -18.90 -13.80
C SER A 229 -4.04 -19.36 -14.28
N GLY A 230 -4.61 -18.67 -15.27
CA GLY A 230 -5.88 -19.03 -15.88
C GLY A 230 -5.75 -20.15 -16.92
N VAL A 231 -4.68 -20.14 -17.72
CA VAL A 231 -4.45 -21.11 -18.81
C VAL A 231 -3.89 -22.45 -18.32
N LEU A 232 -2.94 -22.45 -17.39
CA LEU A 232 -2.24 -23.67 -16.91
C LEU A 232 -3.01 -24.42 -15.80
N HIS A 233 -4.35 -24.34 -15.77
CA HIS A 233 -5.17 -25.11 -14.84
C HIS A 233 -4.90 -26.64 -14.84
N PRO A 234 -4.65 -27.33 -15.97
CA PRO A 234 -4.37 -28.77 -15.95
C PRO A 234 -3.02 -29.13 -15.31
N VAL A 235 -1.98 -28.31 -15.50
CA VAL A 235 -0.62 -28.55 -14.97
C VAL A 235 -0.55 -28.42 -13.44
N LYS A 236 -1.45 -27.63 -12.84
CA LYS A 236 -1.55 -27.44 -11.38
C LYS A 236 -1.86 -28.72 -10.60
N ARG A 237 -2.42 -29.76 -11.25
CA ARG A 237 -2.66 -31.06 -10.60
C ARG A 237 -1.38 -31.88 -10.41
N ILE A 238 -0.34 -31.60 -11.20
CA ILE A 238 0.90 -32.39 -11.24
C ILE A 238 1.98 -31.77 -10.35
N ILE A 239 2.07 -30.44 -10.30
CA ILE A 239 3.14 -29.73 -9.59
C ILE A 239 2.71 -29.34 -8.16
N ARG A 240 3.50 -29.73 -7.15
CA ARG A 240 3.30 -29.31 -5.75
C ARG A 240 3.33 -27.77 -5.63
N LYS A 241 2.56 -27.20 -4.68
CA LYS A 241 2.41 -25.74 -4.48
C LYS A 241 3.74 -24.95 -4.43
N ARG A 242 4.81 -25.52 -3.86
CA ARG A 242 6.14 -24.88 -3.80
C ARG A 242 6.88 -24.90 -5.14
N GLY A 243 6.66 -25.91 -5.98
CA GLY A 243 7.24 -25.98 -7.33
C GLY A 243 6.67 -24.92 -8.28
N LEU A 244 5.41 -24.51 -8.06
CA LEU A 244 4.76 -23.47 -8.86
C LEU A 244 5.44 -22.09 -8.72
N PHE A 245 5.95 -21.76 -7.53
CA PHE A 245 6.68 -20.51 -7.31
C PHE A 245 8.08 -20.53 -7.96
N VAL A 246 8.79 -21.64 -7.83
CA VAL A 246 10.11 -21.80 -8.48
C VAL A 246 9.95 -21.73 -10.01
N SER A 247 8.89 -22.32 -10.57
CA SER A 247 8.61 -22.18 -12.00
C SER A 247 8.27 -20.76 -12.42
N SER A 248 7.60 -19.95 -11.58
CA SER A 248 7.36 -18.54 -11.93
C SER A 248 8.66 -17.73 -11.95
N ILE A 249 9.63 -18.04 -11.08
CA ILE A 249 10.96 -17.42 -11.11
C ILE A 249 11.69 -17.76 -12.41
N LEU A 250 11.69 -19.05 -12.78
CA LEU A 250 12.32 -19.49 -14.01
C LEU A 250 11.70 -18.82 -15.25
N VAL A 251 10.37 -18.80 -15.34
CA VAL A 251 9.65 -18.16 -16.45
C VAL A 251 9.98 -16.67 -16.51
N SER A 252 9.97 -15.96 -15.39
CA SER A 252 10.32 -14.54 -15.37
C SER A 252 11.78 -14.27 -15.71
N GLY A 253 12.70 -15.15 -15.32
CA GLY A 253 14.10 -15.09 -15.74
C GLY A 253 14.26 -15.25 -17.26
N ILE A 254 13.55 -16.21 -17.86
CA ILE A 254 13.54 -16.41 -19.32
C ILE A 254 12.94 -15.20 -20.04
N VAL A 255 11.79 -14.69 -19.59
CA VAL A 255 11.17 -13.49 -20.17
C VAL A 255 12.10 -12.28 -20.05
N THR A 256 12.75 -12.11 -18.89
CA THR A 256 13.74 -11.04 -18.68
C THR A 256 14.89 -11.16 -19.66
N PHE A 257 15.45 -12.36 -19.85
CA PHE A 257 16.51 -12.60 -20.84
C PHE A 257 16.05 -12.26 -22.26
N ILE A 258 14.88 -12.75 -22.68
CA ILE A 258 14.35 -12.50 -24.03
C ILE A 258 14.16 -11.00 -24.26
N ILE A 259 13.46 -10.30 -23.36
CA ILE A 259 13.16 -8.87 -23.52
C ILE A 259 14.43 -8.02 -23.46
N THR A 260 15.37 -8.31 -22.55
CA THR A 260 16.56 -7.47 -22.35
C THR A 260 17.75 -7.80 -23.25
N ARG A 261 17.80 -9.00 -23.86
CA ARG A 261 18.93 -9.42 -24.71
C ARG A 261 18.57 -9.72 -26.15
N LEU A 262 17.34 -10.13 -26.42
CA LEU A 262 16.92 -10.54 -27.77
C LEU A 262 16.02 -9.50 -28.44
N THR A 263 15.58 -8.46 -27.73
CA THR A 263 14.72 -7.40 -28.28
C THR A 263 15.31 -6.01 -28.01
N SER A 264 14.97 -5.04 -28.86
CA SER A 264 15.31 -3.62 -28.68
C SER A 264 14.32 -2.86 -27.79
N LEU A 265 13.47 -3.58 -27.03
CA LEU A 265 12.43 -2.96 -26.20
C LEU A 265 12.97 -2.28 -24.95
N THR A 266 14.16 -2.68 -24.49
CA THR A 266 14.81 -2.14 -23.28
C THR A 266 16.26 -1.76 -23.58
N PRO A 267 16.51 -0.69 -24.37
CA PRO A 267 17.87 -0.33 -24.78
C PRO A 267 18.81 -0.05 -23.60
N ILE A 268 18.33 0.62 -22.54
CA ILE A 268 19.18 0.97 -21.40
C ILE A 268 19.35 -0.22 -20.47
N LEU A 269 18.27 -0.89 -20.09
CA LEU A 269 18.32 -2.06 -19.21
C LEU A 269 19.07 -3.22 -19.89
N GLY A 270 18.96 -3.34 -21.21
CA GLY A 270 19.71 -4.27 -22.05
C GLY A 270 21.22 -3.99 -22.09
N SER A 271 21.65 -2.76 -21.83
CA SER A 271 23.08 -2.42 -21.73
C SER A 271 23.70 -2.79 -20.36
N THR A 272 22.88 -2.92 -19.32
CA THR A 272 23.35 -3.30 -17.96
C THR A 272 23.57 -4.81 -17.85
N PRO A 273 24.43 -5.29 -16.92
CA PRO A 273 24.59 -6.71 -16.71
C PRO A 273 23.30 -7.36 -16.24
N ILE A 274 22.94 -8.48 -16.87
CA ILE A 274 21.65 -9.16 -16.67
C ILE A 274 21.39 -9.60 -15.22
N TRP A 275 22.44 -9.83 -14.42
CA TRP A 275 22.24 -10.23 -13.03
C TRP A 275 21.51 -9.15 -12.21
N LEU A 276 21.72 -7.87 -12.52
CA LEU A 276 21.11 -6.74 -11.81
C LEU A 276 19.60 -6.70 -12.06
N THR A 277 19.21 -6.91 -13.32
CA THR A 277 17.81 -6.94 -13.75
C THR A 277 17.12 -8.18 -13.18
N VAL A 278 17.76 -9.35 -13.30
CA VAL A 278 17.25 -10.61 -12.74
C VAL A 278 17.10 -10.53 -11.22
N PHE A 279 18.07 -9.95 -10.49
CA PHE A 279 17.97 -9.77 -9.05
C PHE A 279 16.76 -8.91 -8.67
N SER A 280 16.51 -7.84 -9.43
CA SER A 280 15.36 -6.95 -9.22
C SER A 280 14.02 -7.64 -9.50
N ILE A 281 13.95 -8.46 -10.55
CA ILE A 281 12.77 -9.28 -10.87
C ILE A 281 12.54 -10.38 -9.81
N VAL A 282 13.61 -10.99 -9.29
CA VAL A 282 13.50 -11.96 -8.19
C VAL A 282 13.00 -11.28 -6.92
N ALA A 283 13.50 -10.07 -6.60
CA ALA A 283 13.01 -9.29 -5.47
C ALA A 283 11.51 -8.94 -5.61
N TYR A 284 11.09 -8.53 -6.82
CA TYR A 284 9.68 -8.30 -7.15
C TYR A 284 8.81 -9.54 -6.88
N GLN A 285 9.20 -10.70 -7.42
CA GLN A 285 8.44 -11.93 -7.24
C GLN A 285 8.46 -12.45 -5.81
N TRP A 286 9.57 -12.28 -5.11
CA TRP A 286 9.70 -12.64 -3.71
C TRP A 286 8.77 -11.78 -2.84
N SER A 287 8.68 -10.47 -3.12
CA SER A 287 7.71 -9.58 -2.48
C SER A 287 6.26 -10.03 -2.74
N MET A 288 5.91 -10.33 -3.99
CA MET A 288 4.59 -10.84 -4.35
C MET A 288 4.26 -12.14 -3.59
N TYR A 289 5.22 -13.05 -3.49
CA TYR A 289 5.05 -14.31 -2.76
C TYR A 289 4.89 -14.11 -1.26
N LEU A 290 5.66 -13.18 -0.68
CA LEU A 290 5.54 -12.80 0.73
C LEU A 290 4.14 -12.28 1.02
N CYS A 291 3.59 -11.41 0.16
CA CYS A 291 2.22 -10.92 0.28
C CYS A 291 1.19 -12.08 0.23
N VAL A 292 1.32 -13.00 -0.73
CA VAL A 292 0.39 -14.15 -0.85
C VAL A 292 0.44 -15.11 0.33
N VAL A 293 1.63 -15.37 0.89
CA VAL A 293 1.82 -16.43 1.89
C VAL A 293 1.75 -15.92 3.32
N ALA A 294 2.43 -14.81 3.62
CA ALA A 294 2.52 -14.24 4.96
C ALA A 294 1.39 -13.25 5.24
N LEU A 295 0.93 -12.51 4.22
CA LEU A 295 -0.04 -11.41 4.36
C LEU A 295 -1.38 -11.75 3.72
N LYS A 296 -1.89 -12.95 4.02
CA LYS A 296 -3.17 -13.44 3.46
C LYS A 296 -4.32 -12.49 3.81
N ARG A 297 -5.18 -12.22 2.83
CA ARG A 297 -6.36 -11.34 2.94
C ARG A 297 -6.03 -9.88 3.25
N CYS A 298 -4.77 -9.47 3.13
CA CYS A 298 -4.36 -8.08 3.30
C CYS A 298 -4.42 -7.27 2.00
N PHE A 299 -4.27 -7.91 0.85
CA PHE A 299 -4.12 -7.24 -0.45
C PHE A 299 -5.13 -7.76 -1.48
N THR A 300 -5.59 -6.88 -2.36
CA THR A 300 -6.06 -7.26 -3.70
C THR A 300 -4.87 -7.65 -4.57
N LEU A 301 -5.13 -8.22 -5.75
CA LEU A 301 -4.07 -8.59 -6.70
C LEU A 301 -3.36 -7.34 -7.25
N GLY A 302 -4.10 -6.26 -7.49
CA GLY A 302 -3.58 -4.95 -7.88
C GLY A 302 -2.69 -4.29 -6.83
N GLU A 303 -3.21 -4.11 -5.61
CA GLU A 303 -2.48 -3.49 -4.48
C GLU A 303 -1.15 -4.21 -4.23
N MET A 304 -1.17 -5.54 -4.27
CA MET A 304 0.00 -6.37 -4.10
C MET A 304 1.07 -6.13 -5.18
N SER A 305 0.64 -5.97 -6.45
CA SER A 305 1.53 -5.67 -7.57
C SER A 305 2.20 -4.31 -7.40
N VAL A 306 1.42 -3.26 -7.07
CA VAL A 306 1.94 -1.90 -6.88
C VAL A 306 2.99 -1.88 -5.76
N ILE A 307 2.68 -2.44 -4.59
CA ILE A 307 3.61 -2.47 -3.46
C ILE A 307 4.88 -3.27 -3.80
N SER A 308 4.73 -4.40 -4.49
CA SER A 308 5.88 -5.25 -4.83
C SER A 308 6.78 -4.63 -5.91
N GLN A 309 6.22 -3.93 -6.89
CA GLN A 309 6.99 -3.19 -7.88
C GLN A 309 7.76 -2.04 -7.21
N GLY A 310 7.12 -1.27 -6.33
CA GLY A 310 7.79 -0.22 -5.56
C GLY A 310 8.94 -0.74 -4.71
N ALA A 311 8.74 -1.86 -4.00
CA ALA A 311 9.79 -2.52 -3.23
C ALA A 311 10.96 -2.99 -4.11
N ALA A 312 10.67 -3.51 -5.32
CA ALA A 312 11.70 -3.97 -6.24
C ALA A 312 12.50 -2.82 -6.86
N VAL A 313 11.88 -1.68 -7.14
CA VAL A 313 12.57 -0.45 -7.57
C VAL A 313 13.53 0.03 -6.49
N MET A 314 13.12 0.05 -5.21
CA MET A 314 14.01 0.38 -4.10
C MET A 314 15.21 -0.57 -3.99
N VAL A 315 14.99 -1.88 -4.15
CA VAL A 315 16.06 -2.88 -4.16
C VAL A 315 17.01 -2.66 -5.34
N ASN A 316 16.47 -2.34 -6.51
CA ASN A 316 17.26 -2.04 -7.70
C ASN A 316 18.13 -0.78 -7.49
N MET A 317 17.59 0.28 -6.90
CA MET A 317 18.35 1.50 -6.57
C MET A 317 19.46 1.25 -5.54
N ALA A 318 19.17 0.47 -4.49
CA ALA A 318 20.16 0.09 -3.49
C ALA A 318 21.28 -0.78 -4.07
N THR A 319 20.95 -1.70 -4.99
CA THR A 319 21.95 -2.56 -5.63
C THR A 319 22.81 -1.83 -6.64
N GLU A 320 22.25 -0.91 -7.41
CA GLU A 320 23.01 -0.05 -8.32
C GLU A 320 24.04 0.82 -7.58
N THR A 321 23.63 1.45 -6.48
CA THR A 321 24.53 2.28 -5.69
C THR A 321 25.64 1.49 -5.00
N LEU A 322 25.30 0.32 -4.46
CA LEU A 322 26.31 -0.60 -3.93
C LEU A 322 27.28 -1.05 -5.03
N TRP A 323 26.76 -1.44 -6.20
CA TRP A 323 27.60 -1.89 -7.30
C TRP A 323 28.54 -0.77 -7.79
N ALA A 324 28.05 0.46 -7.92
CA ALA A 324 28.84 1.65 -8.24
C ALA A 324 29.97 1.92 -7.23
N THR A 325 29.79 1.51 -5.98
CA THR A 325 30.79 1.70 -4.92
C THR A 325 31.93 0.68 -5.01
N TYR A 326 31.63 -0.57 -5.39
CA TYR A 326 32.59 -1.68 -5.37
C TYR A 326 33.16 -2.07 -6.74
N SER A 327 32.59 -1.57 -7.83
CA SER A 327 32.98 -1.96 -9.19
C SER A 327 33.26 -0.73 -10.06
N GLU A 328 34.38 -0.77 -10.77
CA GLU A 328 34.71 0.25 -11.77
C GLU A 328 34.00 -0.01 -13.11
N ALA A 329 33.61 -1.25 -13.37
CA ALA A 329 32.93 -1.71 -14.59
C ALA A 329 31.42 -1.42 -14.60
N VAL A 330 31.04 -0.21 -14.16
CA VAL A 330 29.64 0.22 -14.00
C VAL A 330 29.32 1.27 -15.07
N PRO A 331 28.15 1.21 -15.72
CA PRO A 331 27.70 2.24 -16.65
C PRO A 331 27.85 3.66 -16.07
N THR A 332 28.26 4.61 -16.91
CA THR A 332 28.57 5.99 -16.51
C THR A 332 27.41 6.67 -15.79
N TYR A 333 26.18 6.42 -16.22
CA TYR A 333 24.98 6.99 -15.60
C TYR A 333 24.72 6.49 -14.17
N ILE A 334 25.16 5.26 -13.84
CA ILE A 334 25.05 4.71 -12.47
C ILE A 334 26.19 5.24 -11.59
N LYS A 335 27.40 5.39 -12.15
CA LYS A 335 28.58 5.86 -11.41
C LYS A 335 28.48 7.32 -10.98
N THR A 336 27.82 8.16 -11.78
CA THR A 336 27.75 9.61 -11.60
C THR A 336 26.53 10.07 -10.80
N ASN A 337 25.39 9.40 -10.94
CA ASN A 337 24.20 9.69 -10.15
C ASN A 337 24.33 9.13 -8.74
N ARG A 338 24.99 9.90 -7.86
CA ARG A 338 25.01 9.60 -6.44
C ARG A 338 23.63 9.92 -5.85
N MET A 339 23.03 8.91 -5.21
CA MET A 339 21.80 9.12 -4.44
C MET A 339 22.04 10.17 -3.35
N GLY A 340 21.06 11.05 -3.14
CA GLY A 340 21.09 11.99 -2.02
C GLY A 340 21.29 11.26 -0.70
N GLN A 341 22.03 11.86 0.23
CA GLN A 341 22.35 11.26 1.53
C GLN A 341 21.08 10.85 2.31
N GLU A 342 20.04 11.66 2.20
CA GLU A 342 18.70 11.39 2.75
C GLU A 342 18.08 10.13 2.15
N THR A 343 18.16 9.97 0.82
CA THR A 343 17.61 8.82 0.10
C THR A 343 18.37 7.54 0.46
N VAL A 344 19.69 7.61 0.64
CA VAL A 344 20.49 6.49 1.16
C VAL A 344 19.98 6.07 2.54
N MET A 345 19.73 7.03 3.43
CA MET A 345 19.20 6.75 4.78
C MET A 345 17.78 6.18 4.74
N ILE A 346 16.91 6.67 3.87
CA ILE A 346 15.55 6.12 3.66
C ILE A 346 15.62 4.66 3.21
N HIS A 347 16.49 4.34 2.24
CA HIS A 347 16.69 2.97 1.78
C HIS A 347 17.26 2.10 2.90
N ALA A 348 18.23 2.61 3.66
CA ALA A 348 18.85 1.90 4.78
C ALA A 348 17.84 1.52 5.86
N VAL A 349 16.95 2.44 6.27
CA VAL A 349 15.97 2.14 7.32
C VAL A 349 14.85 1.23 6.81
N ILE A 350 14.34 1.42 5.58
CA ILE A 350 13.24 0.60 5.05
C ILE A 350 13.73 -0.80 4.68
N LEU A 351 14.76 -0.92 3.82
CA LEU A 351 15.31 -2.22 3.43
C LEU A 351 16.01 -2.91 4.60
N GLY A 352 16.63 -2.14 5.50
CA GLY A 352 17.20 -2.66 6.74
C GLY A 352 16.17 -3.36 7.62
N MET A 353 14.97 -2.80 7.78
CA MET A 353 13.90 -3.47 8.52
C MET A 353 13.41 -4.75 7.84
N VAL A 354 13.36 -4.78 6.50
CA VAL A 354 13.07 -6.02 5.76
C VAL A 354 14.14 -7.08 6.01
N ILE A 355 15.43 -6.71 5.96
CA ILE A 355 16.55 -7.60 6.27
C ILE A 355 16.45 -8.13 7.70
N VAL A 356 16.16 -7.27 8.68
CA VAL A 356 15.91 -7.67 10.08
C VAL A 356 14.77 -8.69 10.14
N GLY A 357 13.64 -8.43 9.50
CA GLY A 357 12.49 -9.33 9.48
C GLY A 357 12.82 -10.72 8.91
N VAL A 358 13.59 -10.77 7.82
CA VAL A 358 14.04 -12.03 7.20
C VAL A 358 15.03 -12.77 8.09
N ALA A 359 16.07 -12.07 8.57
CA ALA A 359 17.13 -12.67 9.38
C ALA A 359 16.60 -13.22 10.71
N LEU A 360 15.66 -12.51 11.35
CA LEU A 360 15.11 -12.90 12.64
C LEU A 360 13.85 -13.78 12.54
N TYR A 361 13.36 -14.10 11.34
CA TYR A 361 12.12 -14.85 11.16
C TYR A 361 12.01 -16.15 11.99
N PRO A 362 13.04 -17.03 12.08
CA PRO A 362 12.94 -18.23 12.89
C PRO A 362 12.69 -17.95 14.38
N LEU A 363 13.36 -16.93 14.91
CA LEU A 363 13.26 -16.52 16.32
C LEU A 363 11.93 -15.82 16.59
N LEU A 364 11.52 -14.90 15.72
CA LEU A 364 10.22 -14.23 15.77
C LEU A 364 9.08 -15.27 15.76
N ARG A 365 9.17 -16.27 14.88
CA ARG A 365 8.22 -17.39 14.83
C ARG A 365 8.23 -18.22 16.11
N TYR A 366 9.39 -18.40 16.74
CA TYR A 366 9.49 -19.09 18.03
C TYR A 366 8.83 -18.30 19.16
N CYS A 367 9.06 -16.98 19.23
CA CYS A 367 8.39 -16.10 20.20
C CYS A 367 6.85 -16.20 20.04
N ARG A 368 6.32 -16.20 18.81
CA ARG A 368 4.89 -16.42 18.54
C ARG A 368 4.39 -17.78 19.03
N LYS A 369 5.13 -18.86 18.76
CA LYS A 369 4.77 -20.20 19.25
C LYS A 369 4.71 -20.25 20.78
N LEU A 370 5.60 -19.53 21.46
CA LEU A 370 5.65 -19.47 22.91
C LEU A 370 4.50 -18.63 23.48
N ALA A 371 4.10 -17.56 22.79
CA ALA A 371 2.95 -16.76 23.14
C ALA A 371 1.61 -17.53 23.02
N GLN A 372 1.50 -18.45 22.05
CA GLN A 372 0.28 -19.22 21.77
C GLN A 372 0.03 -20.41 22.71
N ARG A 373 0.92 -20.71 23.67
CA ARG A 373 0.72 -21.83 24.61
C ARG A 373 -0.34 -21.47 25.65
N PRO A 374 -1.49 -22.19 25.71
CA PRO A 374 -2.55 -21.89 26.67
C PRO A 374 -2.08 -22.25 28.08
N TYR A 375 -1.83 -21.24 28.91
CA TYR A 375 -1.32 -21.39 30.27
C TYR A 375 -2.38 -21.97 31.23
N TRP A 376 -3.66 -21.70 30.98
CA TRP A 376 -4.78 -22.11 31.85
C TRP A 376 -5.22 -23.56 31.67
N ARG A 377 -4.82 -24.24 30.58
CA ARG A 377 -5.19 -25.64 30.31
C ARG A 377 -4.26 -26.65 30.96
N SER A 378 -3.06 -26.25 31.35
CA SER A 378 -2.22 -27.06 32.22
C SER A 378 -2.44 -26.61 33.66
N GLN A 379 -2.77 -27.54 34.55
CA GLN A 379 -2.58 -27.42 35.99
C GLN A 379 -1.07 -27.26 36.26
N SER A 380 -0.53 -26.09 35.92
CA SER A 380 0.89 -25.82 35.80
C SER A 380 1.42 -25.38 37.15
N SER A 381 2.38 -26.11 37.70
CA SER A 381 3.18 -25.66 38.84
C SER A 381 3.77 -24.26 38.60
N SER A 382 3.97 -23.49 39.67
CA SER A 382 4.62 -22.16 39.62
C SER A 382 5.91 -22.17 38.81
N ASP A 383 6.69 -23.24 38.93
CA ASP A 383 7.98 -23.43 38.28
C ASP A 383 7.85 -23.53 36.76
N THR A 384 6.77 -24.15 36.28
CA THR A 384 6.49 -24.29 34.85
C THR A 384 6.19 -22.92 34.23
N LEU A 385 5.39 -22.09 34.91
CA LEU A 385 5.06 -20.73 34.46
C LEU A 385 6.30 -19.84 34.43
N GLN A 386 7.13 -19.88 35.48
CA GLN A 386 8.37 -19.12 35.56
C GLN A 386 9.37 -19.53 34.47
N SER A 387 9.47 -20.83 34.16
CA SER A 387 10.32 -21.32 33.07
C SER A 387 9.88 -20.81 31.69
N ILE A 388 8.58 -20.74 31.44
CA ILE A 388 8.01 -20.21 30.20
C ILE A 388 8.26 -18.71 30.10
N GLN A 389 8.05 -17.97 31.19
CA GLN A 389 8.33 -16.54 31.25
C GLN A 389 9.81 -16.25 31.00
N ARG A 390 10.72 -17.01 31.62
CA ARG A 390 12.17 -16.92 31.36
C ARG A 390 12.49 -17.16 29.89
N ARG A 391 11.87 -18.17 29.25
CA ARG A 391 12.04 -18.42 27.81
C ARG A 391 11.50 -17.29 26.93
N LYS A 392 10.38 -16.66 27.32
CA LYS A 392 9.84 -15.47 26.61
C LYS A 392 10.81 -14.30 26.69
N ILE A 393 11.35 -14.04 27.88
CA ILE A 393 12.34 -12.97 28.10
C ILE A 393 13.61 -13.24 27.30
N ILE A 394 14.17 -14.45 27.36
CA ILE A 394 15.37 -14.82 26.60
C ILE A 394 15.11 -14.67 25.08
N CYS A 395 13.98 -15.17 24.57
CA CYS A 395 13.61 -15.00 23.15
C CYS A 395 13.55 -13.52 22.76
N ALA A 396 12.89 -12.70 23.57
CA ALA A 396 12.75 -11.28 23.31
C ALA A 396 14.09 -10.52 23.36
N VAL A 397 14.91 -10.74 24.39
CA VAL A 397 16.25 -10.16 24.49
C VAL A 397 17.10 -10.56 23.29
N SER A 398 17.04 -11.82 22.86
CA SER A 398 17.71 -12.26 21.63
C SER A 398 17.18 -11.55 20.38
N VAL A 399 15.87 -11.30 20.26
CA VAL A 399 15.30 -10.53 19.14
C VAL A 399 15.85 -9.10 19.11
N TYR A 400 15.86 -8.41 20.26
CA TYR A 400 16.36 -7.03 20.35
C TYR A 400 17.87 -6.96 20.09
N ALA A 401 18.65 -7.86 20.70
CA ALA A 401 20.10 -7.93 20.52
C ALA A 401 20.48 -8.25 19.06
N LEU A 402 19.80 -9.21 18.42
CA LEU A 402 20.05 -9.54 17.02
C LEU A 402 19.60 -8.43 16.07
N THR A 403 18.53 -7.70 16.40
CA THR A 403 18.12 -6.52 15.63
C THR A 403 19.24 -5.46 15.69
N ALA A 404 19.75 -5.16 16.88
CA ALA A 404 20.86 -4.22 17.04
C ALA A 404 22.13 -4.69 16.31
N LEU A 405 22.42 -6.00 16.34
CA LEU A 405 23.55 -6.60 15.64
C LEU A 405 23.40 -6.50 14.11
N VAL A 406 22.22 -6.77 13.55
CA VAL A 406 21.96 -6.60 12.11
C VAL A 406 22.11 -5.12 11.72
N VAL A 407 21.57 -4.20 12.50
CA VAL A 407 21.71 -2.76 12.22
C VAL A 407 23.17 -2.34 12.26
N THR A 408 23.92 -2.74 13.29
CA THR A 408 25.31 -2.30 13.51
C THR A 408 26.34 -3.00 12.63
N LEU A 409 26.15 -4.29 12.28
CA LEU A 409 27.13 -5.07 11.51
C LEU A 409 26.77 -5.20 10.03
N ILE A 410 25.53 -4.94 9.62
CA ILE A 410 25.10 -5.06 8.22
C ILE A 410 24.70 -3.67 7.69
N VAL A 411 23.75 -3.00 8.34
CA VAL A 411 23.20 -1.73 7.81
C VAL A 411 24.19 -0.58 7.97
N THR A 412 24.81 -0.43 9.15
CA THR A 412 25.75 0.66 9.44
C THR A 412 26.98 0.62 8.53
N PRO A 413 27.68 -0.51 8.31
CA PRO A 413 28.85 -0.53 7.43
C PRO A 413 28.49 -0.15 5.98
N VAL A 414 27.37 -0.68 5.47
CA VAL A 414 26.86 -0.29 4.15
C VAL A 414 26.62 1.22 4.08
N CYS A 415 25.93 1.79 5.07
CA CYS A 415 25.70 3.24 5.11
C CYS A 415 27.00 4.04 5.23
N THR A 416 27.98 3.58 6.02
CA THR A 416 29.27 4.27 6.13
C THR A 416 30.02 4.31 4.81
N THR A 417 29.94 3.23 4.01
CA THR A 417 30.57 3.19 2.69
C THR A 417 29.89 4.14 1.71
N LEU A 418 28.56 4.27 1.78
CA LEU A 418 27.78 5.12 0.87
C LEU A 418 27.80 6.61 1.26
N LEU A 419 27.78 6.91 2.56
CA LEU A 419 27.76 8.29 3.08
C LEU A 419 29.16 8.88 3.29
N HIS A 420 30.20 8.04 3.31
CA HIS A 420 31.56 8.39 3.75
C HIS A 420 31.64 8.96 5.18
N GLN A 421 30.60 8.75 6.00
CA GLN A 421 30.52 9.18 7.38
C GLN A 421 29.68 8.15 8.18
N ASN A 422 29.85 8.13 9.50
CA ASN A 422 28.99 7.33 10.37
C ASN A 422 27.52 7.79 10.26
N PRO A 423 26.55 6.90 9.96
CA PRO A 423 25.15 7.28 9.75
C PRO A 423 24.49 7.86 11.00
N PHE A 424 24.92 7.45 12.21
CA PHE A 424 24.39 8.02 13.45
C PHE A 424 24.88 9.45 13.64
N LEU A 425 26.17 9.70 13.38
CA LEU A 425 26.74 11.05 13.43
C LEU A 425 26.14 11.95 12.34
N TRP A 426 25.97 11.43 11.13
CA TRP A 426 25.30 12.14 10.04
C TRP A 426 23.86 12.51 10.43
N THR A 427 23.12 11.59 11.07
CA THR A 427 21.74 11.86 11.51
C THR A 427 21.70 12.97 12.56
N LEU A 428 22.62 12.95 13.54
CA LEU A 428 22.72 14.03 14.53
C LEU A 428 23.05 15.35 13.85
N ASP A 429 24.06 15.38 13.00
CA ASP A 429 24.46 16.58 12.26
C ASP A 429 23.30 17.13 11.40
N PHE A 430 22.60 16.26 10.68
CA PHE A 430 21.44 16.62 9.88
C PHE A 430 20.29 17.25 10.69
N VAL A 431 20.03 16.76 11.90
CA VAL A 431 18.99 17.29 12.80
C VAL A 431 19.44 18.60 13.45
N PHE A 432 20.69 18.69 13.92
CA PHE A 432 21.20 19.85 14.65
C PHE A 432 21.65 21.00 13.75
N SER A 433 21.94 20.75 12.47
CA SER A 433 22.34 21.77 11.49
C SER A 433 21.28 22.85 11.26
N SER A 434 20.00 22.58 11.57
CA SER A 434 18.88 23.48 11.28
C SER A 434 17.98 23.63 12.51
N PRO A 435 17.90 24.82 13.14
CA PRO A 435 17.03 25.05 14.30
C PRO A 435 15.56 24.66 14.09
N PRO A 436 14.94 24.90 12.91
CA PRO A 436 13.59 24.43 12.63
C PRO A 436 13.42 22.90 12.68
N ARG A 437 14.40 22.12 12.21
CA ARG A 437 14.36 20.64 12.29
C ARG A 437 14.36 20.18 13.74
N LEU A 438 15.23 20.78 14.56
CA LEU A 438 15.28 20.50 15.99
C LEU A 438 13.98 20.88 16.71
N PHE A 439 13.42 22.06 16.43
CA PHE A 439 12.13 22.48 16.99
C PHE A 439 11.01 21.49 16.63
N LEU A 440 11.00 21.01 15.39
CA LEU A 440 10.02 20.05 14.91
C LEU A 440 10.17 18.67 15.58
N CYS A 441 11.40 18.19 15.76
CA CYS A 441 11.70 16.99 16.55
C CYS A 441 11.18 17.13 17.99
N MET A 442 11.50 18.24 18.66
CA MET A 442 11.06 18.51 20.03
C MET A 442 9.54 18.60 20.12
N TYR A 443 8.90 19.23 19.14
CA TYR A 443 7.46 19.32 19.03
C TYR A 443 6.81 17.93 18.87
N TRP A 444 7.31 17.10 17.96
CA TRP A 444 6.81 15.74 17.77
C TRP A 444 7.05 14.86 19.00
N ALA A 445 8.23 14.93 19.62
CA ALA A 445 8.52 14.22 20.87
C ALA A 445 7.57 14.65 22.00
N THR A 446 7.30 15.95 22.13
CA THR A 446 6.38 16.49 23.14
C THR A 446 4.94 16.06 22.87
N THR A 447 4.48 16.12 21.61
CA THR A 447 3.12 15.71 21.27
C THR A 447 2.91 14.20 21.45
N ILE A 448 3.86 13.37 21.04
CA ILE A 448 3.85 11.92 21.31
C ILE A 448 3.85 11.69 22.82
N GLY A 449 4.75 12.33 23.56
CA GLY A 449 4.83 12.24 25.02
C GLY A 449 3.52 12.59 25.72
N ILE A 450 2.89 13.71 25.35
CA ILE A 450 1.58 14.12 25.86
C ILE A 450 0.52 13.07 25.53
N THR A 451 0.50 12.53 24.31
CA THR A 451 -0.50 11.50 23.95
C THR A 451 -0.29 10.19 24.71
N VAL A 452 0.95 9.77 24.94
CA VAL A 452 1.27 8.57 25.73
C VAL A 452 0.93 8.78 27.19
N VAL A 453 1.31 9.92 27.79
CA VAL A 453 0.96 10.25 29.18
C VAL A 453 -0.55 10.35 29.34
N ALA A 454 -1.24 11.04 28.43
CA ALA A 454 -2.70 11.10 28.44
C ALA A 454 -3.33 9.71 28.33
N TRP A 455 -2.81 8.84 27.47
CA TRP A 455 -3.28 7.46 27.33
C TRP A 455 -3.05 6.64 28.60
N VAL A 456 -1.84 6.69 29.17
CA VAL A 456 -1.49 6.00 30.42
C VAL A 456 -2.37 6.49 31.57
N LEU A 457 -2.46 7.80 31.79
CA LEU A 457 -3.30 8.38 32.85
C LEU A 457 -4.80 8.12 32.64
N LEU A 458 -5.26 8.01 31.39
CA LEU A 458 -6.66 7.74 31.06
C LEU A 458 -7.01 6.25 31.16
N LEU A 459 -6.02 5.35 31.03
CA LEU A 459 -6.14 3.92 31.35
C LEU A 459 -5.96 3.62 32.84
N ASP A 460 -5.15 4.42 33.55
CA ASP A 460 -4.94 4.33 35.00
C ASP A 460 -6.06 5.00 35.81
N LEU A 461 -7.05 5.64 35.15
CA LEU A 461 -8.33 5.90 35.81
C LEU A 461 -8.99 4.55 36.01
N PRO A 462 -9.02 4.01 37.25
CA PRO A 462 -9.50 2.68 37.47
C PRO A 462 -10.94 2.64 36.99
N SER A 463 -11.25 1.56 36.26
CA SER A 463 -12.59 1.05 36.00
C SER A 463 -13.47 0.93 37.27
N ASN A 464 -12.92 1.20 38.46
CA ASN A 464 -13.64 1.40 39.72
C ASN A 464 -14.51 2.68 39.73
N ALA A 465 -14.34 3.62 38.80
CA ALA A 465 -15.32 4.70 38.59
C ALA A 465 -16.63 4.22 37.93
N TYR A 466 -16.72 2.93 37.56
CA TYR A 466 -17.96 2.33 37.02
C TYR A 466 -19.04 2.11 38.09
N GLN A 467 -18.74 2.31 39.38
CA GLN A 467 -19.74 2.19 40.45
C GLN A 467 -20.46 3.49 40.82
N ASN A 468 -19.93 4.67 40.47
CA ASN A 468 -20.56 5.94 40.87
C ASN A 468 -20.86 6.77 39.61
N GLY A 469 -22.10 6.70 39.14
CA GLY A 469 -22.60 7.33 37.91
C GLY A 469 -22.50 8.87 37.88
N VAL A 470 -21.29 9.40 37.72
CA VAL A 470 -21.04 10.83 37.51
C VAL A 470 -20.71 11.08 36.02
N PRO A 471 -21.67 11.54 35.21
CA PRO A 471 -21.49 11.78 33.77
C PRO A 471 -20.53 12.94 33.42
N GLU A 472 -20.12 13.74 34.41
CA GLU A 472 -19.38 14.98 34.20
C GLU A 472 -17.92 14.76 33.75
N ASN A 473 -17.22 13.76 34.32
CA ASN A 473 -15.82 13.46 34.00
C ASN A 473 -15.64 12.90 32.57
N GLN A 474 -16.63 12.16 32.05
CA GLN A 474 -16.58 11.61 30.70
C GLN A 474 -16.75 12.68 29.62
N SER A 475 -17.57 13.70 29.90
CA SER A 475 -17.75 14.86 29.01
C SER A 475 -16.49 15.73 28.96
N ARG A 476 -15.78 15.88 30.09
CA ARG A 476 -14.56 16.68 30.23
C ARG A 476 -13.37 16.00 29.55
N ALA A 477 -13.22 14.68 29.71
CA ALA A 477 -12.22 13.89 29.00
C ALA A 477 -12.44 13.91 27.47
N LYS A 478 -13.67 13.71 26.98
CA LYS A 478 -13.99 13.83 25.55
C LYS A 478 -13.80 15.24 25.00
N LYS A 479 -14.11 16.29 25.79
CA LYS A 479 -13.86 17.69 25.41
C LYS A 479 -12.35 18.00 25.39
N LEU A 480 -11.57 17.47 26.34
CA LEU A 480 -10.13 17.66 26.40
C LEU A 480 -9.42 16.92 25.27
N THR A 481 -9.77 15.66 24.99
CA THR A 481 -9.23 14.90 23.85
C THR A 481 -9.67 15.50 22.51
N SER A 482 -10.90 16.00 22.39
CA SER A 482 -11.37 16.73 21.21
C SER A 482 -10.67 18.08 21.02
N ALA A 483 -10.42 18.84 22.10
CA ALA A 483 -9.67 20.10 22.04
C ALA A 483 -8.19 19.89 21.71
N LEU A 484 -7.57 18.84 22.28
CA LEU A 484 -6.21 18.42 21.94
C LEU A 484 -6.13 17.95 20.48
N ASN A 485 -7.13 17.20 19.99
CA ASN A 485 -7.22 16.79 18.58
C ASN A 485 -7.45 17.96 17.62
N LYS A 486 -8.22 18.99 18.02
CA LYS A 486 -8.40 20.20 17.22
C LYS A 486 -7.11 21.03 17.11
N LYS A 487 -6.34 21.13 18.21
CA LYS A 487 -5.00 21.75 18.18
C LYS A 487 -3.99 20.91 17.39
N ARG A 488 -3.99 19.57 17.55
CA ARG A 488 -3.14 18.63 16.80
C ARG A 488 -3.32 18.73 15.27
N LYS A 489 -4.54 18.98 14.79
CA LYS A 489 -4.83 19.18 13.36
C LYS A 489 -4.32 20.51 12.80
N LEU A 490 -4.34 21.57 13.60
CA LEU A 490 -3.88 22.91 13.21
C LEU A 490 -2.34 22.98 13.12
N PHE A 491 -1.64 22.16 13.92
CA PHE A 491 -0.18 22.09 13.92
C PHE A 491 0.39 20.97 13.02
N HIS A 492 -0.38 19.94 12.66
CA HIS A 492 -0.01 19.03 11.55
C HIS A 492 0.02 19.78 10.21
N GLY A 493 -0.86 20.78 10.02
CA GLY A 493 -0.79 21.69 8.87
C GLY A 493 0.51 22.50 8.80
N LEU A 494 1.18 22.74 9.93
CA LEU A 494 2.48 23.42 9.98
C LEU A 494 3.65 22.48 9.61
N ALA A 495 3.53 21.18 9.93
CA ALA A 495 4.50 20.15 9.51
C ALA A 495 4.45 19.86 8.00
N VAL A 496 3.30 20.13 7.36
CA VAL A 496 3.16 20.15 5.90
C VAL A 496 3.84 21.38 5.28
N LEU A 497 4.07 22.43 6.07
CA LEU A 497 4.41 23.74 5.54
C LEU A 497 5.91 23.97 5.29
N MET A 498 6.86 23.22 5.88
CA MET A 498 8.28 23.45 5.61
C MET A 498 9.16 22.20 5.81
N PHE A 499 10.20 22.09 4.97
CA PHE A 499 11.33 21.13 4.96
C PHE A 499 11.15 19.82 4.17
N ASP A 500 11.30 19.94 2.83
CA ASP A 500 11.28 18.84 1.86
C ASP A 500 12.20 17.66 2.28
N SER A 501 13.48 17.95 2.52
CA SER A 501 14.48 16.96 2.95
C SER A 501 14.19 16.25 4.28
N PHE A 502 13.78 17.03 5.30
CA PHE A 502 13.55 16.47 6.63
C PHE A 502 12.28 15.62 6.66
N LEU A 503 11.24 16.05 5.94
CA LEU A 503 9.99 15.32 5.81
C LEU A 503 10.18 13.99 5.06
N ARG A 504 10.96 13.97 3.96
CA ARG A 504 11.32 12.74 3.23
C ARG A 504 11.94 11.69 4.16
N LEU A 505 12.94 12.10 4.95
CA LEU A 505 13.61 11.21 5.89
C LEU A 505 12.68 10.78 7.04
N ALA A 506 11.91 11.71 7.59
CA ALA A 506 10.97 11.43 8.67
C ALA A 506 9.92 10.38 8.26
N PHE A 507 9.40 10.44 7.03
CA PHE A 507 8.52 9.40 6.49
C PHE A 507 9.20 8.02 6.42
N GLY A 508 10.47 7.98 6.01
CA GLY A 508 11.26 6.74 5.98
C GLY A 508 11.42 6.12 7.37
N VAL A 509 11.79 6.94 8.35
CA VAL A 509 11.95 6.53 9.75
C VAL A 509 10.61 6.09 10.35
N ALA A 510 9.54 6.82 10.09
CA ALA A 510 8.20 6.45 10.54
C ALA A 510 7.78 5.10 9.96
N LEU A 511 8.02 4.86 8.65
CA LEU A 511 7.63 3.60 8.01
C LEU A 511 8.43 2.42 8.58
N ALA A 512 9.74 2.59 8.73
CA ALA A 512 10.60 1.60 9.38
C ALA A 512 10.13 1.29 10.81
N THR A 513 9.72 2.32 11.56
CA THR A 513 9.18 2.16 12.93
C THR A 513 7.88 1.37 12.94
N PHE A 514 6.93 1.69 12.05
CA PHE A 514 5.67 0.94 11.94
C PHE A 514 5.90 -0.51 11.53
N ILE A 515 6.82 -0.78 10.60
CA ILE A 515 7.20 -2.15 10.21
C ILE A 515 7.74 -2.91 11.43
N TYR A 516 8.64 -2.30 12.22
CA TYR A 516 9.20 -2.94 13.39
C TYR A 516 8.18 -3.18 14.52
N LEU A 517 7.34 -2.18 14.82
CA LEU A 517 6.25 -2.32 15.79
C LEU A 517 5.29 -3.44 15.39
N GLU A 518 5.05 -3.59 14.08
CA GLU A 518 4.22 -4.66 13.55
C GLU A 518 4.87 -6.03 13.71
N TYR A 519 6.20 -6.15 13.61
CA TYR A 519 6.89 -7.39 14.00
C TYR A 519 6.69 -7.70 15.48
N LEU A 520 6.87 -6.72 16.37
CA LEU A 520 6.69 -6.92 17.82
C LEU A 520 5.25 -7.34 18.15
N ARG A 521 4.26 -6.71 17.51
CA ARG A 521 2.83 -7.02 17.65
C ARG A 521 2.51 -8.42 17.11
N TYR A 522 2.83 -8.66 15.84
CA TYR A 522 2.45 -9.89 15.13
C TYR A 522 3.10 -11.14 15.77
N PHE A 523 4.35 -11.03 16.22
CA PHE A 523 5.06 -12.12 16.86
C PHE A 523 4.92 -12.15 18.39
N ALA A 524 4.14 -11.21 18.96
CA ALA A 524 3.89 -11.09 20.40
C ALA A 524 5.19 -11.07 21.23
N VAL A 525 6.15 -10.23 20.81
CA VAL A 525 7.46 -10.10 21.47
C VAL A 525 7.30 -9.38 22.81
N TRP A 526 7.79 -9.97 23.89
CA TRP A 526 7.71 -9.40 25.24
C TRP A 526 8.69 -8.21 25.41
N PRO A 527 8.36 -7.16 26.19
CA PRO A 527 7.11 -6.93 26.91
C PRO A 527 6.04 -6.21 26.07
N TYR A 528 6.41 -5.59 24.95
CA TYR A 528 5.56 -4.60 24.28
C TYR A 528 4.48 -5.19 23.37
N GLY A 529 4.65 -6.41 22.87
CA GLY A 529 3.77 -7.00 21.84
C GLY A 529 2.28 -6.99 22.22
N LYS A 530 1.95 -7.25 23.50
CA LYS A 530 0.57 -7.19 24.01
C LYS A 530 0.02 -5.76 24.00
N ASN A 531 0.77 -4.80 24.54
CA ASN A 531 0.33 -3.41 24.66
C ASN A 531 0.15 -2.77 23.28
N ILE A 532 1.08 -3.05 22.35
CA ILE A 532 0.96 -2.61 20.96
C ILE A 532 -0.28 -3.22 20.30
N HIS A 533 -0.55 -4.51 20.52
CA HIS A 533 -1.75 -5.15 19.99
C HIS A 533 -3.03 -4.50 20.52
N MET A 534 -3.13 -4.27 21.84
CA MET A 534 -4.30 -3.62 22.44
C MET A 534 -4.50 -2.20 21.90
N PHE A 535 -3.42 -1.42 21.79
CA PHE A 535 -3.46 -0.07 21.23
C PHE A 535 -3.89 -0.06 19.76
N LEU A 536 -3.26 -0.87 18.90
CA LEU A 536 -3.56 -0.86 17.46
C LEU A 536 -4.91 -1.50 17.13
N THR A 537 -5.45 -2.37 17.98
CA THR A 537 -6.77 -2.99 17.75
C THR A 537 -7.91 -1.98 17.78
N GLU A 538 -7.74 -0.84 18.46
CA GLU A 538 -8.72 0.25 18.42
C GLU A 538 -8.81 0.90 17.03
N PHE A 539 -7.71 0.88 16.27
CA PHE A 539 -7.55 1.54 14.98
C PHE A 539 -7.66 0.59 13.76
N ILE A 540 -8.09 -0.66 13.97
CA ILE A 540 -8.31 -1.64 12.90
C ILE A 540 -9.56 -1.25 12.09
N ASP A 541 -9.40 -1.18 10.77
CA ASP A 541 -10.48 -0.96 9.81
C ASP A 541 -10.94 -2.27 9.14
N ASN A 542 -12.08 -2.23 8.43
CA ASN A 542 -12.65 -3.34 7.67
C ASN A 542 -11.71 -3.88 6.58
N ARG A 543 -10.68 -3.12 6.20
CA ARG A 543 -9.68 -3.51 5.21
C ARG A 543 -8.51 -4.31 5.82
N ASP A 544 -8.35 -4.29 7.15
CA ASP A 544 -7.34 -5.03 7.91
C ASP A 544 -7.85 -6.42 8.34
N LEU A 545 -8.43 -7.18 7.40
CA LEU A 545 -8.93 -8.55 7.64
C LEU A 545 -7.82 -9.60 7.74
N GLY A 546 -6.59 -9.21 7.40
CA GLY A 546 -5.44 -10.09 7.40
C GLY A 546 -4.64 -10.07 8.71
N PRO A 547 -3.58 -10.89 8.79
CA PRO A 547 -2.76 -11.03 9.99
C PRO A 547 -2.05 -9.73 10.43
N VAL A 548 -1.85 -8.82 9.48
CA VAL A 548 -1.05 -7.61 9.59
C VAL A 548 -1.94 -6.38 9.44
N ILE A 549 -1.70 -5.37 10.28
CA ILE A 549 -2.41 -4.09 10.27
C ILE A 549 -1.71 -3.18 9.26
N LEU A 550 -2.31 -3.02 8.07
CA LEU A 550 -1.70 -2.29 6.96
C LEU A 550 -2.23 -0.87 6.81
N SER A 551 -3.42 -0.55 7.34
CA SER A 551 -4.03 0.78 7.17
C SER A 551 -3.07 1.94 7.52
N HIS A 552 -2.33 1.83 8.62
CA HIS A 552 -1.36 2.84 9.04
C HIS A 552 -0.13 2.92 8.12
N MET A 553 0.34 1.77 7.62
CA MET A 553 1.46 1.73 6.69
C MET A 553 1.07 2.29 5.33
N TYR A 554 -0.14 2.00 4.84
CA TYR A 554 -0.63 2.51 3.57
C TYR A 554 -0.87 4.01 3.60
N LEU A 555 -1.49 4.54 4.66
CA LEU A 555 -1.62 5.99 4.83
C LEU A 555 -0.24 6.66 4.76
N LEU A 556 0.76 6.08 5.44
CA LEU A 556 2.11 6.62 5.45
C LEU A 556 2.79 6.53 4.10
N ILE A 557 2.72 5.38 3.42
CA ILE A 557 3.26 5.17 2.06
C ILE A 557 2.57 6.10 1.06
N GLY A 558 1.26 6.31 1.20
CA GLY A 558 0.48 7.22 0.36
C GLY A 558 0.92 8.67 0.48
N CYS A 559 1.11 9.15 1.71
CA CYS A 559 1.66 10.48 1.94
C CYS A 559 3.12 10.60 1.50
N ALA A 560 3.94 9.57 1.75
CA ALA A 560 5.37 9.60 1.53
C ALA A 560 5.79 9.42 0.07
N SER A 561 5.04 8.63 -0.71
CA SER A 561 5.48 8.24 -2.06
C SER A 561 5.60 9.43 -3.03
N PRO A 562 4.65 10.39 -3.13
CA PRO A 562 4.86 11.59 -3.95
C PRO A 562 6.06 12.43 -3.52
N VAL A 563 6.32 12.49 -2.21
CA VAL A 563 7.46 13.22 -1.63
C VAL A 563 8.79 12.52 -1.93
N TRP A 564 8.84 11.18 -1.89
CA TRP A 564 10.04 10.40 -2.23
C TRP A 564 10.34 10.34 -3.71
N LEU A 565 9.31 10.33 -4.55
CA LEU A 565 9.46 10.44 -6.00
C LEU A 565 10.14 11.77 -6.33
N GLY A 566 9.79 12.84 -5.61
CA GLY A 566 10.44 14.14 -5.71
C GLY A 566 10.10 14.84 -7.03
N SER A 567 9.56 16.05 -6.94
CA SER A 567 9.27 16.87 -8.12
C SER A 567 9.60 18.33 -7.82
N SER A 568 10.05 19.06 -8.84
CA SER A 568 10.13 20.53 -8.78
C SER A 568 8.73 21.15 -8.67
N ASN A 569 7.71 20.44 -9.13
CA ASN A 569 6.31 20.82 -8.98
C ASN A 569 5.79 20.56 -7.55
N LEU A 570 5.47 21.64 -6.84
CA LEU A 570 4.91 21.60 -5.48
C LEU A 570 3.58 20.82 -5.40
N PHE A 571 2.71 20.94 -6.40
CA PHE A 571 1.40 20.28 -6.45
C PHE A 571 1.55 18.76 -6.51
N ALA A 572 2.49 18.28 -7.32
CA ALA A 572 2.76 16.85 -7.45
C ALA A 572 3.35 16.31 -6.14
N SER A 573 4.40 16.95 -5.60
CA SER A 573 5.04 16.53 -4.34
C SER A 573 4.07 16.47 -3.15
N LEU A 574 3.07 17.36 -3.09
CA LEU A 574 2.07 17.39 -2.01
C LEU A 574 0.84 16.51 -2.28
N SER A 575 0.74 15.83 -3.42
CA SER A 575 -0.46 15.08 -3.83
C SER A 575 -0.92 14.05 -2.80
N GLY A 576 0.01 13.37 -2.11
CA GLY A 576 -0.33 12.40 -1.08
C GLY A 576 -0.88 13.04 0.19
N ILE A 577 -0.28 14.13 0.64
CA ILE A 577 -0.74 14.88 1.82
C ILE A 577 -2.10 15.54 1.55
N LEU A 578 -2.29 16.09 0.35
CA LEU A 578 -3.54 16.74 -0.06
C LEU A 578 -4.66 15.72 -0.18
N SER A 579 -4.46 14.64 -0.95
CA SER A 579 -5.48 13.63 -1.20
C SER A 579 -5.87 12.86 0.06
N LEU A 580 -4.93 12.42 0.88
CA LEU A 580 -5.25 11.61 2.08
C LEU A 580 -5.52 12.49 3.31
N GLY A 581 -4.71 13.52 3.52
CA GLY A 581 -4.79 14.37 4.71
C GLY A 581 -6.00 15.30 4.71
N PHE A 582 -6.36 15.86 3.54
CA PHE A 582 -7.49 16.78 3.41
C PHE A 582 -8.66 16.13 2.67
N GLY A 583 -8.41 15.57 1.48
CA GLY A 583 -9.44 15.02 0.60
C GLY A 583 -10.23 13.87 1.22
N ASP A 584 -9.59 12.74 1.49
CA ASP A 584 -10.22 11.52 2.03
C ASP A 584 -10.87 11.78 3.40
N ALA A 585 -10.20 12.54 4.26
CA ALA A 585 -10.74 12.95 5.55
C ALA A 585 -12.04 13.77 5.41
N ALA A 586 -12.08 14.70 4.45
CA ALA A 586 -13.27 15.51 4.19
C ALA A 586 -14.38 14.71 3.52
N ALA A 587 -14.05 13.88 2.53
CA ALA A 587 -14.99 12.99 1.85
C ALA A 587 -15.68 12.05 2.85
N SER A 588 -14.90 11.46 3.76
CA SER A 588 -15.41 10.60 4.82
C SER A 588 -16.27 11.35 5.85
N LEU A 589 -15.88 12.58 6.24
CA LEU A 589 -16.63 13.37 7.23
C LEU A 589 -17.96 13.90 6.66
N VAL A 590 -17.92 14.48 5.47
CA VAL A 590 -19.08 15.06 4.80
C VAL A 590 -19.99 13.97 4.25
N GLY A 591 -19.43 12.93 3.61
CA GLY A 591 -20.20 11.81 3.10
C GLY A 591 -21.00 11.10 4.19
N LYS A 592 -20.40 10.85 5.37
CA LYS A 592 -21.13 10.23 6.49
C LYS A 592 -22.20 11.14 7.12
N ARG A 593 -22.00 12.45 7.09
CA ARG A 593 -22.89 13.41 7.79
C ARG A 593 -24.00 13.97 6.90
N PHE A 594 -23.71 14.18 5.63
CA PHE A 594 -24.56 14.87 4.67
C PHE A 594 -24.79 14.10 3.37
N GLY A 595 -24.14 12.95 3.18
CA GLY A 595 -24.26 12.15 1.97
C GLY A 595 -25.66 11.57 1.81
N ARG A 596 -26.31 11.91 0.70
CA ARG A 596 -27.64 11.40 0.31
C ARG A 596 -27.56 10.66 -1.01
N TRP A 597 -26.83 11.22 -1.97
CA TRP A 597 -26.73 10.70 -3.33
C TRP A 597 -25.52 9.78 -3.42
N HIS A 598 -25.76 8.49 -3.66
CA HIS A 598 -24.70 7.51 -3.85
C HIS A 598 -24.37 7.39 -5.33
N TRP A 599 -23.08 7.19 -5.64
CA TRP A 599 -22.67 6.86 -6.99
C TRP A 599 -23.24 5.50 -7.41
N PRO A 600 -23.69 5.32 -8.67
CA PRO A 600 -24.17 4.02 -9.14
C PRO A 600 -23.09 2.96 -8.93
N GLY A 601 -23.43 1.84 -8.28
CA GLY A 601 -22.49 0.75 -8.03
C GLY A 601 -21.53 0.94 -6.84
N SER A 602 -21.43 2.16 -6.29
CA SER A 602 -20.53 2.48 -5.18
C SER A 602 -21.27 2.82 -3.89
N LYS A 603 -20.62 2.54 -2.75
CA LYS A 603 -21.08 2.97 -1.42
C LYS A 603 -20.70 4.43 -1.12
N LYS A 604 -19.98 5.08 -2.02
CA LYS A 604 -19.50 6.45 -1.84
C LYS A 604 -20.54 7.45 -2.35
N THR A 605 -20.57 8.60 -1.69
CA THR A 605 -21.59 9.64 -1.90
C THR A 605 -21.04 10.78 -2.75
N VAL A 606 -21.87 11.34 -3.64
CA VAL A 606 -21.54 12.51 -4.47
C VAL A 606 -21.12 13.69 -3.61
N GLU A 607 -21.78 13.92 -2.46
CA GLU A 607 -21.40 15.00 -1.53
C GLU A 607 -20.02 14.79 -0.92
N GLY A 608 -19.65 13.52 -0.67
CA GLY A 608 -18.31 13.14 -0.24
C GLY A 608 -17.27 13.47 -1.31
N THR A 609 -17.52 13.08 -2.57
CA THR A 609 -16.66 13.38 -3.72
C THR A 609 -16.51 14.89 -3.96
N MET A 610 -17.59 15.67 -3.85
CA MET A 610 -17.54 17.13 -3.94
C MET A 610 -16.72 17.74 -2.79
N SER A 611 -16.87 17.20 -1.58
CA SER A 611 -16.04 17.63 -0.45
C SER A 611 -14.56 17.32 -0.66
N PHE A 612 -14.22 16.19 -1.26
CA PHE A 612 -12.84 15.87 -1.66
C PHE A 612 -12.29 16.96 -2.57
N ILE A 613 -13.00 17.26 -3.67
CA ILE A 613 -12.56 18.23 -4.69
C ILE A 613 -12.34 19.62 -4.07
N ILE A 614 -13.33 20.12 -3.33
CA ILE A 614 -13.29 21.46 -2.73
C ILE A 614 -12.13 21.55 -1.73
N THR A 615 -11.95 20.55 -0.87
CA THR A 615 -10.92 20.62 0.18
C THR A 615 -9.52 20.44 -0.36
N VAL A 616 -9.29 19.56 -1.34
CA VAL A 616 -7.97 19.42 -2.01
C VAL A 616 -7.60 20.70 -2.75
N PHE A 617 -8.54 21.29 -3.48
CA PHE A 617 -8.29 22.54 -4.21
C PHE A 617 -8.02 23.72 -3.26
N LEU A 618 -8.88 23.91 -2.25
CA LEU A 618 -8.74 25.01 -1.28
C LEU A 618 -7.52 24.85 -0.38
N SER A 619 -7.19 23.63 0.05
CA SER A 619 -5.98 23.39 0.85
C SER A 619 -4.71 23.71 0.07
N MET A 620 -4.65 23.38 -1.22
CA MET A 620 -3.52 23.74 -2.07
C MET A 620 -3.39 25.26 -2.23
N LEU A 621 -4.50 25.99 -2.44
CA LEU A 621 -4.50 27.46 -2.41
C LEU A 621 -3.93 27.99 -1.09
N VAL A 622 -4.47 27.54 0.04
CA VAL A 622 -4.01 28.00 1.36
C VAL A 622 -2.52 27.70 1.56
N ILE A 623 -2.06 26.49 1.23
CA ILE A 623 -0.65 26.11 1.37
C ILE A 623 0.25 26.97 0.49
N LEU A 624 -0.11 27.17 -0.79
CA LEU A 624 0.68 27.97 -1.71
C LEU A 624 0.79 29.44 -1.25
N TYR A 625 -0.33 30.07 -0.91
CA TYR A 625 -0.32 31.46 -0.46
C TYR A 625 0.40 31.62 0.89
N THR A 626 0.18 30.72 1.85
CA THR A 626 0.85 30.81 3.16
C THR A 626 2.35 30.52 3.07
N SER A 627 2.77 29.59 2.23
CA SER A 627 4.20 29.32 1.98
C SER A 627 4.88 30.49 1.24
N ALA A 628 4.19 31.13 0.29
CA ALA A 628 4.67 32.36 -0.33
C ALA A 628 4.79 33.51 0.69
N LEU A 629 3.85 33.65 1.64
CA LEU A 629 3.92 34.65 2.71
C LEU A 629 5.12 34.43 3.65
N ILE A 630 5.49 33.19 3.91
CA ILE A 630 6.67 32.81 4.72
C ILE A 630 7.97 32.89 3.89
N ARG A 631 7.89 33.36 2.63
CA ARG A 631 9.00 33.51 1.69
C ARG A 631 9.70 32.19 1.36
N VAL A 632 8.91 31.14 1.14
CA VAL A 632 9.42 29.91 0.53
C VAL A 632 9.62 30.17 -0.96
N ASP A 633 10.87 30.12 -1.43
CA ASP A 633 11.24 30.48 -2.80
C ASP A 633 10.43 29.71 -3.85
N SER A 634 10.28 28.39 -3.69
CA SER A 634 9.51 27.56 -4.63
C SER A 634 8.05 28.01 -4.72
N ALA A 635 7.40 28.27 -3.58
CA ALA A 635 6.01 28.73 -3.56
C ALA A 635 5.86 30.12 -4.19
N MET A 636 6.81 31.03 -3.96
CA MET A 636 6.81 32.36 -4.57
C MET A 636 6.93 32.26 -6.10
N THR A 637 7.86 31.43 -6.60
CA THR A 637 8.03 31.22 -8.05
C THR A 637 6.79 30.58 -8.68
N THR A 638 6.20 29.59 -8.02
CA THR A 638 4.99 28.93 -8.50
C THR A 638 3.81 29.90 -8.53
N LEU A 639 3.63 30.73 -7.50
CA LEU A 639 2.54 31.70 -7.46
C LEU A 639 2.68 32.79 -8.52
N ALA A 640 3.91 33.24 -8.81
CA ALA A 640 4.17 34.28 -9.80
C ALA A 640 3.92 33.81 -11.25
N ASN A 641 4.12 32.52 -11.52
CA ASN A 641 4.04 31.95 -12.87
C ASN A 641 2.70 31.25 -13.16
N MET A 642 1.77 31.22 -12.21
CA MET A 642 0.52 30.47 -12.36
C MET A 642 -0.59 31.30 -13.00
N ASP A 643 -1.09 30.81 -14.13
CA ASP A 643 -2.23 31.39 -14.83
C ASP A 643 -3.56 30.71 -14.45
N VAL A 644 -4.67 31.34 -14.85
CA VAL A 644 -6.02 30.76 -14.70
C VAL A 644 -6.10 29.38 -15.38
N GLY A 645 -5.39 29.21 -16.51
CA GLY A 645 -5.28 27.93 -17.21
C GLY A 645 -4.74 26.81 -16.30
N ASP A 646 -3.65 27.03 -15.57
CA ASP A 646 -3.04 26.00 -14.74
C ASP A 646 -3.93 25.61 -13.56
N TRP A 647 -4.65 26.56 -12.97
CA TRP A 647 -5.66 26.27 -11.96
C TRP A 647 -6.82 25.45 -12.50
N THR A 648 -7.28 25.72 -13.72
CA THR A 648 -8.32 24.91 -14.35
C THR A 648 -7.85 23.47 -14.63
N ARG A 649 -6.61 23.30 -15.10
CA ARG A 649 -6.01 21.98 -15.32
C ARG A 649 -5.85 21.20 -14.01
N TYR A 650 -5.36 21.86 -12.96
CA TYR A 650 -5.28 21.26 -11.63
C TYR A 650 -6.66 20.84 -11.10
N LEU A 651 -7.69 21.67 -11.27
CA LEU A 651 -9.06 21.32 -10.88
C LEU A 651 -9.57 20.07 -11.63
N LEU A 652 -9.33 19.97 -12.95
CA LEU A 652 -9.71 18.79 -13.74
C LEU A 652 -9.01 17.52 -13.26
N VAL A 653 -7.73 17.61 -12.92
CA VAL A 653 -6.95 16.51 -12.36
C VAL A 653 -7.48 16.08 -10.98
N VAL A 654 -7.82 17.04 -10.12
CA VAL A 654 -8.43 16.75 -8.80
C VAL A 654 -9.80 16.09 -8.97
N ILE A 655 -10.60 16.51 -9.95
CA ILE A 655 -11.88 15.87 -10.29
C ILE A 655 -11.64 14.43 -10.73
N ALA A 656 -10.67 14.16 -11.61
CA ALA A 656 -10.35 12.81 -12.05
C ALA A 656 -9.92 11.89 -10.88
N ALA A 657 -9.10 12.40 -9.96
CA ALA A 657 -8.70 11.66 -8.76
C ALA A 657 -9.88 11.41 -7.81
N ALA A 658 -10.79 12.38 -7.66
CA ALA A 658 -11.99 12.24 -6.83
C ALA A 658 -12.99 11.24 -7.44
N LEU A 659 -13.13 11.20 -8.76
CA LEU A 659 -13.94 10.20 -9.46
C LEU A 659 -13.32 8.80 -9.34
N LEU A 660 -12.00 8.68 -9.46
CA LEU A 660 -11.32 7.41 -9.21
C LEU A 660 -11.53 6.94 -7.77
N GLU A 661 -11.44 7.85 -6.80
CA GLU A 661 -11.77 7.57 -5.40
C GLU A 661 -13.22 7.07 -5.27
N ALA A 662 -14.17 7.73 -5.93
CA ALA A 662 -15.59 7.38 -5.86
C ALA A 662 -15.92 5.98 -6.41
N PHE A 663 -15.27 5.58 -7.51
CA PHE A 663 -15.57 4.33 -8.20
C PHE A 663 -14.66 3.16 -7.80
N SER A 664 -13.45 3.42 -7.31
CA SER A 664 -12.51 2.34 -7.00
C SER A 664 -12.81 1.66 -5.67
N LEU A 665 -12.75 0.33 -5.67
CA LEU A 665 -12.80 -0.51 -4.47
C LEU A 665 -11.39 -0.81 -3.90
N GLN A 666 -10.34 -0.40 -4.61
CA GLN A 666 -8.96 -0.53 -4.20
C GLN A 666 -8.65 0.41 -3.03
N ASN A 667 -7.53 0.16 -2.34
CA ASN A 667 -7.12 1.00 -1.22
C ASN A 667 -6.70 2.39 -1.70
N ASP A 668 -7.58 3.37 -1.47
CA ASP A 668 -7.39 4.80 -1.71
C ASP A 668 -6.01 5.31 -1.24
N ASN A 669 -5.54 4.87 -0.07
CA ASN A 669 -4.26 5.26 0.50
C ASN A 669 -3.04 4.95 -0.37
N ILE A 670 -3.11 3.97 -1.26
CA ILE A 670 -1.98 3.61 -2.16
C ILE A 670 -2.22 4.22 -3.54
N ILE A 671 -3.46 4.16 -4.02
CA ILE A 671 -3.77 4.41 -5.42
C ILE A 671 -3.92 5.91 -5.71
N ILE A 672 -4.72 6.61 -4.90
CA ILE A 672 -5.10 8.00 -5.18
C ILE A 672 -3.90 8.96 -5.13
N PRO A 673 -2.98 8.87 -4.16
CA PRO A 673 -1.80 9.73 -4.12
C PRO A 673 -0.91 9.65 -5.36
N LEU A 674 -0.62 8.44 -5.82
CA LEU A 674 0.24 8.18 -6.97
C LEU A 674 -0.46 8.53 -8.28
N PHE A 675 -1.77 8.27 -8.37
CA PHE A 675 -2.58 8.66 -9.52
C PHE A 675 -2.65 10.18 -9.65
N LEU A 676 -2.95 10.89 -8.56
CA LEU A 676 -2.99 12.35 -8.53
C LEU A 676 -1.61 12.94 -8.88
N TYR A 677 -0.53 12.40 -8.29
CA TYR A 677 0.84 12.79 -8.60
C TYR A 677 1.13 12.74 -10.11
N ALA A 678 0.82 11.62 -10.76
CA ALA A 678 1.09 11.43 -12.18
C ALA A 678 0.28 12.39 -13.05
N LEU A 679 -1.03 12.54 -12.78
CA LEU A 679 -1.91 13.42 -13.53
C LEU A 679 -1.54 14.90 -13.39
N VAL A 680 -1.07 15.34 -12.21
CA VAL A 680 -0.63 16.72 -12.00
C VAL A 680 0.53 17.04 -12.93
N ILE A 681 1.50 16.15 -13.09
CA ILE A 681 2.63 16.35 -14.00
C ILE A 681 2.17 16.37 -15.46
N PHE A 682 1.32 15.41 -15.86
CA PHE A 682 0.78 15.36 -17.23
C PHE A 682 -0.05 16.59 -17.61
N SER A 683 -0.60 17.30 -16.62
CA SER A 683 -1.42 18.48 -16.83
C SER A 683 -0.62 19.76 -17.04
N GLN A 684 0.71 19.73 -16.93
CA GLN A 684 1.53 20.93 -17.13
C GLN A 684 1.71 21.23 -18.62
N ASP A 685 1.73 22.53 -18.97
CA ASP A 685 2.13 22.94 -20.31
C ASP A 685 3.66 22.86 -20.44
N HIS A 686 4.12 21.80 -21.08
CA HIS A 686 5.53 21.60 -21.42
C HIS A 686 6.04 22.54 -22.53
N SER A 687 5.14 23.36 -23.11
CA SER A 687 5.44 24.30 -24.21
C SER A 687 5.95 25.67 -23.76
N GLN A 688 5.80 26.05 -22.49
CA GLN A 688 6.22 27.39 -22.00
C GLN A 688 7.65 27.45 -21.44
N LEU A 689 8.27 26.31 -21.12
CA LEU A 689 9.64 26.25 -20.59
C LEU A 689 10.74 26.34 -21.66
N SER A 690 10.39 26.16 -22.94
CA SER A 690 11.33 26.33 -24.07
C SER A 690 11.54 27.80 -24.47
N LEU A 691 10.72 28.73 -23.97
CA LEU A 691 10.77 30.17 -24.31
C LEU A 691 11.44 31.05 -23.25
N SER A 692 11.78 30.51 -22.07
CA SER A 692 12.53 31.24 -21.04
C SER A 692 14.06 31.09 -21.17
N TYR A 693 14.53 30.38 -22.20
CA TYR A 693 15.96 30.12 -22.48
C TYR A 693 16.38 30.45 -23.93
N GLN A 694 15.65 31.35 -24.59
CA GLN A 694 16.18 32.15 -25.71
C GLN A 694 16.30 33.60 -25.27
#